data_AF-I3ZXU2-F1
#
_entry.id   AF-I3ZXU2-F1
#
_cell.length_a   1.000
_cell.length_b   1.000
_cell.length_c   1.000
_cell.angle_alpha   90.00
_cell.angle_beta   90.00
_cell.angle_gamma   90.00
#
_symmetry.space_group_name_H-M   'P 1'
#
loop_
_entity.id
_entity.type
_entity.pdbx_description
1 polymer ?
#
loop_
_entity_poly.entity_id
_entity_poly.type
_entity_poly.pdbx_seq_one_letter_code
_entity_poly.pdbx_strand_id
1 'polypeptide(L)'
;MRHLRYILALCFSLFMIFGLVAQNKIETAEVYNFSELKNKYFDEGLAGSAFGKVGDYFIVAGGSSFPEGKPWQNGKKYLSKEVFVFKQNKNQKFELVYQGDNLPEAVAEPAYVSLPEGLLIIGGQTNNGYTDKVYLIKYDSGNIQIKDFPSLPVPVRAAAACELKGKIYVLGGQLENGSSSQQFLQLDLYLKNSDWSKLSDYPLPVSGAALVAQQDGSGISLFALGGRNQPKGELTTFYAEVYNYNKNQWVKKQNIQIEQKDFPLAVASAGAVGASSIVIVGGDHGDTFHQVEKAIQQENTALRDSLWQNHKGFNNKVLVYNTITDAWFAMKQDLKNPTAVTGTVSDKQSLYVMGGEERAGVRSPYIMHYEFQDKSNFGWINYAVLILYFGGMLLLGFFFMKNNNNTDDYFKASGRIPWWAAGISIFATTLSAITFISIPAKTYASDWRMFMFNMSIILAAPFIIKYFLPFFLRFNFDTAYQYLEARFNRLTRWVAATLFLFFMVSRIAIVLFLPSLALNAVTGFSVYYSILIMSIVTIIYSTSGGMEAVVWGDVIQGFILIVGAFAALVFMLMGVEGGLSGFWETTIEYHKMKTFDFDFNFSEPVFWVVLLGGFANTMISYTSDQSVVQRYMTTKDEKSTAKSIWLNGIISVPVSVLFFLLGTGLFAFYKSNPADFSITNPNVDSVFPQFIVSEMPIGFAGLLIAAIFAAAMSTLSSNINSASAVLVNDFYKIIFPNIELKKQMKAAQFSGILIGLLGMAMALVLATWNIASLWDQFNTFLGLLTSGLGALFILGIFFPRVNGKSALLGVICGVFILYLVKDHTPISFLLYGLIGLVASIGLALFFSLFTKNNKDFTGLTWKTRKLKK
;
A
#
# COMPACT_ATOMS: atom_id res chain seq x y z
N MET A 1 -7.75 -32.71 26.48
CA MET A 1 -7.79 -32.37 25.03
C MET A 1 -9.18 -32.50 24.39
N ARG A 2 -9.94 -33.60 24.57
CA ARG A 2 -11.32 -33.71 24.02
C ARG A 2 -12.29 -32.63 24.51
N HIS A 3 -12.33 -32.33 25.83
CA HIS A 3 -13.21 -31.30 26.38
C HIS A 3 -12.85 -29.87 25.95
N LEU A 4 -11.57 -29.57 25.73
CA LEU A 4 -11.14 -28.27 25.20
C LEU A 4 -11.61 -28.07 23.75
N ARG A 5 -11.59 -29.14 22.94
CA ARG A 5 -12.16 -29.14 21.58
C ARG A 5 -13.67 -28.89 21.60
N TYR A 6 -14.42 -29.51 22.52
CA TYR A 6 -15.87 -29.28 22.63
C TYR A 6 -16.21 -27.88 23.14
N ILE A 7 -15.45 -27.34 24.11
CA ILE A 7 -15.65 -25.97 24.60
C ILE A 7 -15.30 -24.96 23.51
N LEU A 8 -14.19 -25.15 22.79
CA LEU A 8 -13.84 -24.31 21.65
C LEU A 8 -14.90 -24.42 20.54
N ALA A 9 -15.39 -25.62 20.21
CA ALA A 9 -16.44 -25.82 19.22
C ALA A 9 -17.80 -25.22 19.65
N LEU A 10 -18.14 -25.30 20.94
CA LEU A 10 -19.40 -24.76 21.48
C LEU A 10 -19.35 -23.22 21.55
N CYS A 11 -18.26 -22.65 22.06
CA CYS A 11 -18.02 -21.20 21.99
C CYS A 11 -18.03 -20.74 20.53
N PHE A 12 -17.38 -21.48 19.62
CA PHE A 12 -17.36 -21.17 18.19
C PHE A 12 -18.76 -21.21 17.57
N SER A 13 -19.59 -22.21 17.88
CA SER A 13 -20.97 -22.26 17.40
C SER A 13 -21.84 -21.12 17.92
N LEU A 14 -21.63 -20.69 19.17
CA LEU A 14 -22.33 -19.55 19.78
C LEU A 14 -21.87 -18.20 19.21
N PHE A 15 -20.60 -18.07 18.82
CA PHE A 15 -20.05 -16.85 18.22
C PHE A 15 -20.32 -16.73 16.71
N MET A 16 -20.39 -17.85 15.97
CA MET A 16 -20.76 -17.90 14.55
C MET A 16 -22.19 -17.40 14.30
N ILE A 17 -23.10 -17.53 15.27
CA ILE A 17 -24.50 -17.09 15.14
C ILE A 17 -24.62 -15.55 15.09
N PHE A 18 -23.58 -14.80 15.50
CA PHE A 18 -23.61 -13.33 15.57
C PHE A 18 -22.65 -12.61 14.59
N GLY A 19 -21.96 -13.33 13.71
CA GLY A 19 -21.11 -12.73 12.68
C GLY A 19 -21.93 -12.36 11.43
N LEU A 20 -22.25 -11.08 11.26
CA LEU A 20 -22.66 -10.56 9.95
C LEU A 20 -21.41 -10.50 9.07
N VAL A 21 -21.22 -11.51 8.22
CA VAL A 21 -20.15 -11.50 7.20
C VAL A 21 -20.35 -10.28 6.32
N ALA A 22 -19.28 -9.50 6.15
CA ALA A 22 -19.25 -8.34 5.27
C ALA A 22 -19.61 -8.79 3.84
N GLN A 23 -20.48 -8.06 3.14
CA GLN A 23 -20.91 -8.43 1.80
C GLN A 23 -20.67 -7.27 0.85
N ASN A 24 -19.90 -7.52 -0.20
CA ASN A 24 -19.75 -6.62 -1.33
C ASN A 24 -21.13 -6.36 -1.96
N LYS A 25 -21.55 -5.10 -1.97
CA LYS A 25 -22.81 -4.65 -2.57
C LYS A 25 -22.54 -3.70 -3.74
N ILE A 26 -23.47 -3.68 -4.69
CA ILE A 26 -23.42 -2.77 -5.84
C ILE A 26 -24.65 -1.86 -5.77
N GLU A 27 -24.41 -0.57 -5.61
CA GLU A 27 -25.43 0.45 -5.88
C GLU A 27 -25.32 0.84 -7.35
N THR A 28 -26.46 0.87 -8.05
CA THR A 28 -26.50 1.13 -9.49
C THR A 28 -27.37 2.35 -9.76
N ALA A 29 -26.83 3.31 -10.50
CA ALA A 29 -27.54 4.51 -10.92
C ALA A 29 -27.34 4.78 -12.41
N GLU A 30 -28.41 5.17 -13.10
CA GLU A 30 -28.30 5.81 -14.41
C GLU A 30 -27.83 7.25 -14.19
N VAL A 31 -26.67 7.66 -14.69
CA VAL A 31 -26.17 9.04 -14.52
C VAL A 31 -26.54 9.95 -15.68
N TYR A 32 -26.79 9.39 -16.86
CA TYR A 32 -27.27 10.11 -18.04
C TYR A 32 -28.11 9.21 -18.96
N ASN A 33 -29.01 9.80 -19.75
CA ASN A 33 -29.80 9.12 -20.76
C ASN A 33 -29.77 9.89 -22.11
N PHE A 34 -29.13 9.32 -23.12
CA PHE A 34 -29.00 9.91 -24.46
C PHE A 34 -30.33 10.09 -25.21
N SER A 35 -31.39 9.38 -24.84
CA SER A 35 -32.74 9.56 -25.41
C SER A 35 -33.28 10.98 -25.19
N GLU A 36 -32.77 11.70 -24.17
CA GLU A 36 -33.14 13.08 -23.86
C GLU A 36 -32.71 14.07 -24.96
N LEU A 37 -31.70 13.72 -25.77
CA LEU A 37 -31.25 14.53 -26.90
C LEU A 37 -32.30 14.63 -28.03
N LYS A 38 -33.30 13.73 -28.06
CA LYS A 38 -34.34 13.66 -29.10
C LYS A 38 -33.77 13.69 -30.53
N ASN A 39 -32.64 13.03 -30.71
CA ASN A 39 -31.93 12.94 -31.97
C ASN A 39 -31.85 11.47 -32.38
N LYS A 40 -32.46 11.11 -33.53
CA LYS A 40 -32.52 9.73 -34.04
C LYS A 40 -31.17 9.02 -34.23
N TYR A 41 -30.07 9.78 -34.24
CA TYR A 41 -28.71 9.23 -34.34
C TYR A 41 -28.16 8.76 -32.99
N PHE A 42 -28.71 9.24 -31.88
CA PHE A 42 -28.20 9.05 -30.52
C PHE A 42 -29.26 8.60 -29.52
N ASP A 43 -30.54 8.60 -29.89
CA ASP A 43 -31.67 8.30 -28.99
C ASP A 43 -31.62 6.88 -28.41
N GLU A 44 -31.16 5.91 -29.20
CA GLU A 44 -30.88 4.54 -28.74
C GLU A 44 -29.50 4.40 -28.06
N GLY A 45 -28.68 5.45 -28.09
CA GLY A 45 -27.29 5.44 -27.64
C GLY A 45 -26.27 5.07 -28.72
N LEU A 46 -25.01 5.00 -28.30
CA LEU A 46 -23.85 4.72 -29.14
C LEU A 46 -23.13 3.48 -28.63
N ALA A 47 -22.55 2.69 -29.53
CA ALA A 47 -21.65 1.59 -29.19
C ALA A 47 -20.25 1.84 -29.75
N GLY A 48 -19.23 1.45 -28.99
CA GLY A 48 -17.82 1.63 -29.36
C GLY A 48 -17.35 3.08 -29.26
N SER A 49 -17.94 3.89 -28.38
CA SER A 49 -17.44 5.25 -28.10
C SER A 49 -16.23 5.20 -27.17
N ALA A 50 -15.30 6.13 -27.34
CA ALA A 50 -14.30 6.39 -26.30
C ALA A 50 -14.96 7.10 -25.13
N PHE A 51 -14.59 6.74 -23.89
CA PHE A 51 -15.17 7.33 -22.69
C PHE A 51 -14.11 7.55 -21.61
N GLY A 52 -13.86 8.80 -21.24
CA GLY A 52 -12.81 9.16 -20.29
C GLY A 52 -13.23 10.22 -19.30
N LYS A 53 -12.51 10.32 -18.17
CA LYS A 53 -12.66 11.39 -17.18
C LYS A 53 -11.41 12.26 -17.18
N VAL A 54 -11.61 13.56 -17.38
CA VAL A 54 -10.56 14.58 -17.46
C VAL A 54 -10.89 15.69 -16.47
N GLY A 55 -10.20 15.71 -15.32
CA GLY A 55 -10.53 16.59 -14.20
C GLY A 55 -11.96 16.34 -13.69
N ASP A 56 -12.78 17.39 -13.73
CA ASP A 56 -14.20 17.35 -13.30
C ASP A 56 -15.18 16.95 -14.41
N TYR A 57 -14.66 16.67 -15.62
CA TYR A 57 -15.46 16.40 -16.80
C TYR A 57 -15.36 14.94 -17.25
N PHE A 58 -16.45 14.43 -17.81
CA PHE A 58 -16.48 13.16 -18.53
C PHE A 58 -16.66 13.44 -20.02
N ILE A 59 -15.83 12.83 -20.87
CA ILE A 59 -15.82 13.03 -22.32
C ILE A 59 -16.22 11.72 -22.99
N VAL A 60 -17.23 11.77 -23.84
CA VAL A 60 -17.61 10.70 -24.77
C VAL A 60 -17.28 11.16 -26.18
N ALA A 61 -16.57 10.34 -26.95
CA ALA A 61 -16.17 10.70 -28.32
C ALA A 61 -16.40 9.54 -29.29
N GLY A 62 -17.02 9.86 -30.44
CA GLY A 62 -17.29 8.91 -31.51
C GLY A 62 -18.32 7.86 -31.13
N GLY A 63 -18.19 6.67 -31.71
CA GLY A 63 -19.11 5.55 -31.55
C GLY A 63 -20.00 5.33 -32.76
N SER A 64 -20.89 4.33 -32.65
CA SER A 64 -21.73 3.89 -33.76
C SER A 64 -23.18 3.61 -33.37
N SER A 65 -24.10 3.87 -34.28
CA SER A 65 -25.55 3.62 -34.13
C SER A 65 -26.18 3.11 -35.43
N PHE A 66 -27.48 2.79 -35.37
CA PHE A 66 -28.26 2.25 -36.50
C PHE A 66 -29.57 3.07 -36.69
N PRO A 67 -29.47 4.34 -37.10
CA PRO A 67 -30.59 5.29 -37.11
C PRO A 67 -31.67 5.01 -38.17
N GLU A 68 -31.35 4.21 -39.19
CA GLU A 68 -32.24 3.95 -40.33
C GLU A 68 -32.83 2.53 -40.33
N GLY A 69 -32.60 1.75 -39.26
CA GLY A 69 -33.07 0.38 -39.14
C GLY A 69 -32.00 -0.55 -38.57
N LYS A 70 -32.39 -1.73 -38.12
CA LYS A 70 -31.47 -2.70 -37.49
C LYS A 70 -30.66 -3.48 -38.54
N PRO A 71 -29.56 -4.16 -38.16
CA PRO A 71 -28.77 -4.97 -39.10
C PRO A 71 -29.58 -6.02 -39.89
N TRP A 72 -30.53 -6.71 -39.23
CA TRP A 72 -31.44 -7.67 -39.89
C TRP A 72 -32.53 -7.02 -40.75
N GLN A 73 -32.61 -5.69 -40.76
CA GLN A 73 -33.50 -4.91 -41.63
C GLN A 73 -32.71 -4.19 -42.73
N ASN A 74 -31.46 -4.59 -42.97
CA ASN A 74 -30.50 -3.93 -43.88
C ASN A 74 -30.15 -2.49 -43.47
N GLY A 75 -30.30 -2.15 -42.20
CA GLY A 75 -29.91 -0.84 -41.68
C GLY A 75 -28.40 -0.61 -41.78
N LYS A 76 -28.02 0.61 -42.17
CA LYS A 76 -26.61 0.99 -42.31
C LYS A 76 -26.04 1.46 -40.98
N LYS A 77 -24.83 1.01 -40.64
CA LYS A 77 -24.09 1.47 -39.47
C LYS A 77 -23.68 2.93 -39.69
N TYR A 78 -24.07 3.81 -38.78
CA TYR A 78 -23.62 5.19 -38.71
C TYR A 78 -22.41 5.28 -37.77
N LEU A 79 -21.37 6.01 -38.18
CA LEU A 79 -20.21 6.34 -37.34
C LEU A 79 -20.27 7.83 -36.98
N SER A 80 -20.08 8.14 -35.69
CA SER A 80 -20.21 9.50 -35.17
C SER A 80 -18.87 10.24 -35.17
N LYS A 81 -18.94 11.56 -35.39
CA LYS A 81 -17.86 12.52 -35.12
C LYS A 81 -18.10 13.38 -33.87
N GLU A 82 -19.19 13.12 -33.16
CA GLU A 82 -19.59 13.95 -32.02
C GLU A 82 -18.69 13.72 -30.81
N VAL A 83 -18.49 14.80 -30.07
CA VAL A 83 -17.89 14.84 -28.74
C VAL A 83 -18.93 15.38 -27.78
N PHE A 84 -19.22 14.62 -26.73
CA PHE A 84 -20.09 15.02 -25.64
C PHE A 84 -19.24 15.23 -24.39
N VAL A 85 -19.41 16.37 -23.72
CA VAL A 85 -18.76 16.65 -22.44
C VAL A 85 -19.82 16.81 -21.37
N PHE A 86 -19.64 16.06 -20.29
CA PHE A 86 -20.52 16.07 -19.14
C PHE A 86 -19.79 16.61 -17.92
N LYS A 87 -20.52 17.36 -17.09
CA LYS A 87 -20.10 17.70 -15.74
C LYS A 87 -20.98 16.98 -14.74
N GLN A 88 -20.37 16.36 -13.73
CA GLN A 88 -21.14 15.71 -12.67
C GLN A 88 -21.69 16.76 -11.70
N ASN A 89 -22.99 16.72 -11.42
CA ASN A 89 -23.64 17.62 -10.47
C ASN A 89 -23.59 17.06 -9.03
N LYS A 90 -24.13 17.82 -8.07
CA LYS A 90 -24.13 17.43 -6.64
C LYS A 90 -24.91 16.14 -6.35
N ASN A 91 -25.85 15.76 -7.21
CA ASN A 91 -26.65 14.54 -7.10
C ASN A 91 -26.03 13.37 -7.89
N GLN A 92 -24.75 13.47 -8.26
CA GLN A 92 -24.01 12.50 -9.07
C GLN A 92 -24.57 12.25 -10.49
N LYS A 93 -25.58 13.01 -10.93
CA LYS A 93 -26.08 12.97 -12.32
C LYS A 93 -25.17 13.78 -13.23
N PHE A 94 -25.10 13.38 -14.49
CA PHE A 94 -24.32 14.08 -15.50
C PHE A 94 -25.18 15.16 -16.17
N GLU A 95 -24.61 16.35 -16.28
CA GLU A 95 -25.16 17.46 -17.03
C GLU A 95 -24.33 17.64 -18.30
N LEU A 96 -24.97 17.60 -19.47
CA LEU A 96 -24.31 17.84 -20.74
C LEU A 96 -23.94 19.32 -20.84
N VAL A 97 -22.64 19.62 -20.84
CA VAL A 97 -22.13 21.00 -20.92
C VAL A 97 -21.62 21.36 -22.32
N TYR A 98 -21.39 20.36 -23.17
CA TYR A 98 -20.95 20.56 -24.55
C TYR A 98 -21.33 19.37 -25.44
N GLN A 99 -21.72 19.67 -26.68
CA GLN A 99 -21.87 18.72 -27.77
C GLN A 99 -21.35 19.37 -29.06
N GLY A 100 -20.59 18.63 -29.88
CA GLY A 100 -20.16 19.10 -31.19
C GLY A 100 -19.51 18.04 -32.07
N ASP A 101 -19.68 18.19 -33.38
CA ASP A 101 -18.98 17.42 -34.43
C ASP A 101 -17.53 17.93 -34.56
N ASN A 102 -16.67 17.53 -33.62
CA ASN A 102 -15.29 18.02 -33.57
C ASN A 102 -14.27 17.01 -34.05
N LEU A 103 -14.61 15.71 -34.11
CA LEU A 103 -13.61 14.70 -34.44
C LEU A 103 -13.11 14.87 -35.88
N PRO A 104 -11.81 14.65 -36.15
CA PRO A 104 -11.24 14.83 -37.48
C PRO A 104 -11.93 13.90 -38.50
N GLU A 105 -12.28 12.70 -38.03
CA GLU A 105 -13.02 11.69 -38.78
C GLU A 105 -14.01 10.94 -37.89
N ALA A 106 -15.03 10.35 -38.51
CA ALA A 106 -16.00 9.53 -37.80
C ALA A 106 -15.33 8.24 -37.36
N VAL A 107 -15.39 7.91 -36.07
CA VAL A 107 -14.65 6.78 -35.51
C VAL A 107 -15.50 5.98 -34.54
N ALA A 108 -15.38 4.66 -34.57
CA ALA A 108 -15.93 3.75 -33.57
C ALA A 108 -14.92 2.67 -33.19
N GLU A 109 -15.09 2.12 -31.99
CA GLU A 109 -14.19 1.15 -31.37
C GLU A 109 -12.71 1.59 -31.36
N PRO A 110 -12.38 2.88 -31.07
CA PRO A 110 -10.99 3.26 -30.85
C PRO A 110 -10.50 2.68 -29.53
N ALA A 111 -9.20 2.46 -29.41
CA ALA A 111 -8.60 2.40 -28.09
C ALA A 111 -8.53 3.83 -27.52
N TYR A 112 -8.60 3.98 -26.20
CA TYR A 112 -8.59 5.31 -25.59
C TYR A 112 -7.97 5.31 -24.20
N VAL A 113 -7.50 6.48 -23.78
CA VAL A 113 -6.86 6.69 -22.48
C VAL A 113 -7.21 8.08 -21.93
N SER A 114 -7.58 8.15 -20.65
CA SER A 114 -7.73 9.45 -19.97
C SER A 114 -6.37 9.97 -19.52
N LEU A 115 -5.97 11.15 -20.00
CA LEU A 115 -4.78 11.87 -19.56
C LEU A 115 -5.20 13.11 -18.75
N PRO A 116 -4.32 13.67 -17.90
CA PRO A 116 -4.63 14.88 -17.12
C PRO A 116 -5.11 16.07 -17.96
N GLU A 117 -4.67 16.13 -19.22
CA GLU A 117 -4.93 17.22 -20.17
C GLU A 117 -6.07 16.94 -21.17
N GLY A 118 -6.56 15.71 -21.30
CA GLY A 118 -7.55 15.35 -22.31
C GLY A 118 -7.80 13.84 -22.45
N LEU A 119 -8.73 13.48 -23.34
CA LEU A 119 -9.02 12.09 -23.72
C LEU A 119 -8.26 11.74 -24.99
N LEU A 120 -7.30 10.80 -24.90
CA LEU A 120 -6.55 10.34 -26.05
C LEU A 120 -7.34 9.28 -26.80
N ILE A 121 -7.49 9.45 -28.11
CA ILE A 121 -8.10 8.51 -29.05
C ILE A 121 -6.98 7.86 -29.87
N ILE A 122 -7.04 6.53 -30.02
CA ILE A 122 -5.98 5.74 -30.62
C ILE A 122 -6.60 4.73 -31.60
N GLY A 123 -6.41 4.98 -32.90
CA GLY A 123 -6.93 4.14 -33.97
C GLY A 123 -8.47 4.08 -34.01
N GLY A 124 -9.01 2.99 -34.55
CA GLY A 124 -10.44 2.72 -34.62
C GLY A 124 -10.95 2.43 -36.03
N GLN A 125 -12.26 2.17 -36.13
CA GLN A 125 -12.96 1.98 -37.39
C GLN A 125 -13.52 3.30 -37.89
N THR A 126 -13.25 3.63 -39.16
CA THR A 126 -13.81 4.77 -39.87
C THR A 126 -14.66 4.33 -41.07
N ASN A 127 -15.27 5.28 -41.77
CA ASN A 127 -16.00 5.00 -43.02
C ASN A 127 -15.07 4.54 -44.16
N ASN A 128 -13.76 4.80 -44.06
CA ASN A 128 -12.79 4.52 -45.12
C ASN A 128 -11.87 3.32 -44.81
N GLY A 129 -12.14 2.57 -43.73
CA GLY A 129 -11.25 1.51 -43.24
C GLY A 129 -10.81 1.75 -41.80
N TYR A 130 -9.75 1.08 -41.37
CA TYR A 130 -9.18 1.30 -40.04
C TYR A 130 -8.19 2.45 -40.08
N THR A 131 -8.18 3.28 -39.04
CA THR A 131 -7.27 4.43 -38.94
C THR A 131 -6.10 4.13 -38.01
N ASP A 132 -4.93 4.69 -38.33
CA ASP A 132 -3.75 4.71 -37.47
C ASP A 132 -3.63 6.02 -36.66
N LYS A 133 -4.53 6.98 -36.87
CA LYS A 133 -4.43 8.29 -36.23
C LYS A 133 -4.55 8.19 -34.72
N VAL A 134 -3.74 9.01 -34.05
CA VAL A 134 -3.74 9.17 -32.60
C VAL A 134 -3.84 10.65 -32.30
N TYR A 135 -4.83 11.06 -31.51
CA TYR A 135 -5.05 12.47 -31.19
C TYR A 135 -5.71 12.64 -29.83
N LEU A 136 -5.36 13.73 -29.17
CA LEU A 136 -5.88 14.12 -27.86
C LEU A 136 -7.02 15.10 -28.02
N ILE A 137 -8.15 14.80 -27.39
CA ILE A 137 -9.31 15.69 -27.26
C ILE A 137 -9.18 16.44 -25.94
N LYS A 138 -8.98 17.75 -26.01
CA LYS A 138 -8.98 18.64 -24.85
C LYS A 138 -10.22 19.51 -24.84
N TYR A 139 -10.90 19.54 -23.70
CA TYR A 139 -12.01 20.47 -23.46
C TYR A 139 -11.50 21.69 -22.68
N ASP A 140 -11.73 22.88 -23.22
CA ASP A 140 -11.45 24.15 -22.56
C ASP A 140 -12.63 25.11 -22.73
N SER A 141 -13.38 25.30 -21.65
CA SER A 141 -14.37 26.37 -21.51
C SER A 141 -15.38 26.47 -22.68
N GLY A 142 -15.90 25.33 -23.14
CA GLY A 142 -16.88 25.26 -24.24
C GLY A 142 -16.27 25.02 -25.62
N ASN A 143 -14.95 24.86 -25.73
CA ASN A 143 -14.27 24.54 -26.99
C ASN A 143 -13.52 23.21 -26.90
N ILE A 144 -13.52 22.47 -28.01
CA ILE A 144 -12.70 21.28 -28.20
C ILE A 144 -11.44 21.64 -28.98
N GLN A 145 -10.29 21.32 -28.41
CA GLN A 145 -8.99 21.41 -29.06
C GLN A 145 -8.49 20.00 -29.36
N ILE A 146 -7.98 19.81 -30.57
CA ILE A 146 -7.38 18.55 -31.01
C ILE A 146 -5.88 18.75 -31.13
N LYS A 147 -5.12 17.84 -30.52
CA LYS A 147 -3.67 17.79 -30.61
C LYS A 147 -3.26 16.43 -31.14
N ASP A 148 -2.58 16.41 -32.27
CA ASP A 148 -2.09 15.17 -32.87
C ASP A 148 -0.95 14.57 -32.04
N PHE A 149 -0.92 13.24 -32.03
CA PHE A 149 0.13 12.39 -31.47
C PHE A 149 0.71 11.53 -32.61
N PRO A 150 1.87 10.87 -32.41
CA PRO A 150 2.41 9.95 -33.40
C PRO A 150 1.38 8.88 -33.79
N SER A 151 1.17 8.68 -35.09
CA SER A 151 0.27 7.63 -35.61
C SER A 151 0.74 6.24 -35.19
N LEU A 152 -0.21 5.31 -35.04
CA LEU A 152 0.10 3.90 -34.83
C LEU A 152 0.92 3.34 -36.00
N PRO A 153 1.87 2.42 -35.76
CA PRO A 153 2.58 1.74 -36.84
C PRO A 153 1.66 0.92 -37.77
N VAL A 154 0.53 0.45 -37.26
CA VAL A 154 -0.46 -0.33 -38.00
C VAL A 154 -1.88 0.12 -37.61
N PRO A 155 -2.76 0.43 -38.57
CA PRO A 155 -4.16 0.73 -38.31
C PRO A 155 -4.90 -0.46 -37.70
N VAL A 156 -5.61 -0.23 -36.60
CA VAL A 156 -6.40 -1.26 -35.91
C VAL A 156 -7.68 -0.69 -35.33
N ARG A 157 -8.69 -1.55 -35.17
CA ARG A 157 -9.87 -1.27 -34.32
C ARG A 157 -9.93 -2.20 -33.12
N ALA A 158 -10.69 -1.84 -32.10
CA ALA A 158 -10.90 -2.65 -30.90
C ALA A 158 -9.58 -3.14 -30.25
N ALA A 159 -8.54 -2.29 -30.30
CA ALA A 159 -7.37 -2.47 -29.47
C ALA A 159 -7.69 -2.05 -28.03
N ALA A 160 -6.91 -2.52 -27.06
CA ALA A 160 -7.01 -2.07 -25.67
C ALA A 160 -5.89 -1.09 -25.37
N ALA A 161 -6.14 -0.08 -24.53
CA ALA A 161 -5.11 0.84 -24.11
C ALA A 161 -5.20 1.18 -22.62
N CYS A 162 -4.05 1.49 -22.02
CA CYS A 162 -3.95 1.86 -20.62
C CYS A 162 -2.76 2.81 -20.41
N GLU A 163 -2.90 3.77 -19.49
CA GLU A 163 -1.80 4.61 -19.03
C GLU A 163 -1.22 4.03 -17.74
N LEU A 164 0.12 4.00 -17.67
CA LEU A 164 0.83 3.61 -16.47
C LEU A 164 2.14 4.40 -16.35
N LYS A 165 2.20 5.30 -15.35
CA LYS A 165 3.40 6.07 -14.96
C LYS A 165 3.96 6.94 -16.09
N GLY A 166 3.08 7.72 -16.74
CA GLY A 166 3.39 8.61 -17.86
C GLY A 166 3.68 7.89 -19.17
N LYS A 167 3.29 6.61 -19.29
CA LYS A 167 3.46 5.81 -20.50
C LYS A 167 2.13 5.23 -20.94
N ILE A 168 1.88 5.27 -22.24
CA ILE A 168 0.67 4.74 -22.87
C ILE A 168 1.01 3.39 -23.49
N TYR A 169 0.22 2.39 -23.16
CA TYR A 169 0.36 1.04 -23.69
C TYR A 169 -0.83 0.72 -24.58
N VAL A 170 -0.59 0.15 -25.75
CA VAL A 170 -1.62 -0.29 -26.70
C VAL A 170 -1.42 -1.78 -26.99
N LEU A 171 -2.49 -2.56 -26.85
CA LEU A 171 -2.50 -4.00 -26.96
C LEU A 171 -3.45 -4.45 -28.09
N GLY A 172 -2.92 -5.26 -29.00
CA GLY A 172 -3.68 -5.99 -30.01
C GLY A 172 -4.45 -5.09 -30.96
N GLY A 173 -5.69 -5.49 -31.24
CA GLY A 173 -6.60 -4.86 -32.20
C GLY A 173 -6.80 -5.72 -33.45
N GLN A 174 -7.94 -5.54 -34.10
CA GLN A 174 -8.24 -6.20 -35.37
C GLN A 174 -7.65 -5.41 -36.54
N LEU A 175 -7.00 -6.12 -37.46
CA LEU A 175 -6.43 -5.63 -38.70
C LEU A 175 -7.47 -5.64 -39.83
N GLU A 176 -7.25 -4.84 -40.88
CA GLU A 176 -8.20 -4.74 -42.01
C GLU A 176 -8.47 -6.07 -42.71
N ASN A 177 -7.51 -6.99 -42.68
CA ASN A 177 -7.66 -8.34 -43.22
C ASN A 177 -8.55 -9.27 -42.35
N GLY A 178 -9.10 -8.75 -41.25
CA GLY A 178 -9.96 -9.46 -40.29
C GLY A 178 -9.21 -10.16 -39.16
N SER A 179 -7.90 -10.41 -39.29
CA SER A 179 -7.10 -11.07 -38.25
C SER A 179 -6.83 -10.16 -37.05
N SER A 180 -6.62 -10.74 -35.87
CA SER A 180 -6.19 -9.99 -34.68
C SER A 180 -4.67 -9.87 -34.62
N SER A 181 -4.17 -8.73 -34.11
CA SER A 181 -2.74 -8.46 -33.92
C SER A 181 -2.23 -8.94 -32.57
N GLN A 182 -0.94 -9.28 -32.49
CA GLN A 182 -0.20 -9.55 -31.24
C GLN A 182 0.55 -8.31 -30.73
N GLN A 183 0.39 -7.17 -31.39
CA GLN A 183 1.18 -5.98 -31.08
C GLN A 183 1.02 -5.56 -29.62
N PHE A 184 2.14 -5.15 -29.04
CA PHE A 184 2.16 -4.47 -27.77
C PHE A 184 3.09 -3.26 -27.90
N LEU A 185 2.51 -2.07 -27.87
CA LEU A 185 3.19 -0.82 -28.17
C LEU A 185 3.25 0.07 -26.92
N GLN A 186 4.30 0.86 -26.81
CA GLN A 186 4.48 1.84 -25.74
C GLN A 186 4.85 3.21 -26.32
N LEU A 187 4.19 4.26 -25.83
CA LEU A 187 4.55 5.66 -26.04
C LEU A 187 4.90 6.32 -24.71
N ASP A 188 6.09 6.90 -24.59
CA ASP A 188 6.54 7.60 -23.37
C ASP A 188 6.24 9.09 -23.45
N LEU A 189 5.45 9.62 -22.51
CA LEU A 189 5.02 11.03 -22.51
C LEU A 189 6.07 12.01 -21.96
N TYR A 190 7.11 11.52 -21.29
CA TYR A 190 8.17 12.37 -20.74
C TYR A 190 9.28 12.70 -21.75
N LEU A 191 9.40 11.89 -22.82
CA LEU A 191 10.38 12.11 -23.87
C LEU A 191 9.84 13.12 -24.90
N LYS A 192 10.62 14.16 -25.18
CA LYS A 192 10.32 15.08 -26.28
C LYS A 192 10.42 14.33 -27.61
N ASN A 193 9.42 14.46 -28.48
CA ASN A 193 9.33 13.78 -29.78
C ASN A 193 9.40 12.24 -29.67
N SER A 194 8.80 11.69 -28.62
CA SER A 194 8.61 10.23 -28.45
C SER A 194 7.79 9.65 -29.61
N ASP A 195 8.12 8.44 -30.03
CA ASP A 195 7.38 7.66 -31.02
C ASP A 195 7.03 6.28 -30.44
N TRP A 196 6.17 5.53 -31.11
CA TRP A 196 5.76 4.20 -30.67
C TRP A 196 6.93 3.22 -30.68
N SER A 197 7.18 2.63 -29.51
CA SER A 197 8.14 1.53 -29.33
C SER A 197 7.40 0.21 -29.24
N LYS A 198 7.80 -0.76 -30.05
CA LYS A 198 7.27 -2.13 -29.97
C LYS A 198 7.94 -2.87 -28.80
N LEU A 199 7.13 -3.44 -27.91
CA LEU A 199 7.56 -4.28 -26.79
C LEU A 199 7.48 -5.77 -27.18
N SER A 200 7.77 -6.65 -26.22
CA SER A 200 7.55 -8.08 -26.37
C SER A 200 6.10 -8.37 -26.75
N ASP A 201 5.91 -9.09 -27.85
CA ASP A 201 4.59 -9.41 -28.40
C ASP A 201 3.69 -10.06 -27.33
N TYR A 202 2.41 -9.73 -27.39
CA TYR A 202 1.40 -10.38 -26.55
C TYR A 202 1.28 -11.85 -26.96
N PRO A 203 1.16 -12.81 -26.02
CA PRO A 203 1.22 -14.24 -26.35
C PRO A 203 0.13 -14.72 -27.33
N LEU A 204 -0.98 -14.00 -27.45
CA LEU A 204 -2.12 -14.36 -28.31
C LEU A 204 -2.46 -13.23 -29.29
N PRO A 205 -2.81 -13.49 -30.55
CA PRO A 205 -3.42 -12.45 -31.39
C PRO A 205 -4.78 -12.06 -30.82
N VAL A 206 -5.02 -10.78 -30.49
CA VAL A 206 -6.23 -10.40 -29.75
C VAL A 206 -6.87 -9.10 -30.24
N SER A 207 -8.20 -9.04 -30.24
CA SER A 207 -9.01 -7.83 -30.36
C SER A 207 -10.13 -7.85 -29.31
N GLY A 208 -10.59 -6.69 -28.88
CA GLY A 208 -11.66 -6.57 -27.87
C GLY A 208 -11.28 -7.13 -26.50
N ALA A 209 -10.01 -7.20 -26.16
CA ALA A 209 -9.56 -7.48 -24.79
C ALA A 209 -9.73 -6.23 -23.91
N ALA A 210 -9.71 -6.42 -22.59
CA ALA A 210 -9.52 -5.32 -21.65
C ALA A 210 -8.05 -5.22 -21.24
N LEU A 211 -7.54 -3.99 -21.04
CA LEU A 211 -6.20 -3.73 -20.51
C LEU A 211 -6.30 -2.79 -19.31
N VAL A 212 -5.93 -3.27 -18.12
CA VAL A 212 -6.12 -2.55 -16.86
C VAL A 212 -4.80 -2.51 -16.07
N ALA A 213 -4.41 -1.34 -15.58
CA ALA A 213 -3.30 -1.20 -14.64
C ALA A 213 -3.79 -1.42 -13.20
N GLN A 214 -3.21 -2.38 -12.48
CA GLN A 214 -3.55 -2.70 -11.10
C GLN A 214 -2.33 -3.24 -10.33
N GLN A 215 -2.32 -3.10 -9.00
CA GLN A 215 -1.28 -3.63 -8.12
C GLN A 215 -1.24 -5.16 -8.17
N ASP A 216 -0.09 -5.76 -8.49
CA ASP A 216 0.10 -7.22 -8.52
C ASP A 216 0.74 -7.79 -7.24
N GLY A 217 0.97 -6.92 -6.26
CA GLY A 217 1.57 -7.24 -4.96
C GLY A 217 3.06 -6.88 -4.85
N SER A 218 3.74 -6.66 -5.97
CA SER A 218 5.08 -6.05 -6.01
C SER A 218 5.04 -4.61 -6.54
N GLY A 219 4.17 -4.33 -7.49
CA GLY A 219 3.92 -2.99 -8.02
C GLY A 219 2.68 -2.94 -8.90
N ILE A 220 2.37 -1.75 -9.43
CA ILE A 220 1.32 -1.62 -10.44
C ILE A 220 1.84 -2.22 -11.76
N SER A 221 1.11 -3.19 -12.28
CA SER A 221 1.37 -3.92 -13.52
C SER A 221 0.16 -3.88 -14.43
N LEU A 222 0.34 -4.21 -15.72
CA LEU A 222 -0.75 -4.26 -16.69
C LEU A 222 -1.35 -5.67 -16.73
N PHE A 223 -2.68 -5.75 -16.78
CA PHE A 223 -3.43 -6.99 -16.91
C PHE A 223 -4.25 -6.94 -18.20
N ALA A 224 -4.00 -7.90 -19.09
CA ALA A 224 -4.78 -8.15 -20.29
C ALA A 224 -5.78 -9.27 -20.01
N LEU A 225 -7.06 -9.04 -20.28
CA LEU A 225 -8.15 -9.96 -19.94
C LEU A 225 -9.01 -10.26 -21.16
N GLY A 226 -9.14 -11.54 -21.49
CA GLY A 226 -10.06 -12.05 -22.50
C GLY A 226 -9.77 -11.53 -23.91
N GLY A 227 -10.85 -11.24 -24.64
CA GLY A 227 -10.82 -10.80 -26.03
C GLY A 227 -11.09 -11.96 -26.99
N ARG A 228 -10.85 -11.72 -28.29
CA ARG A 228 -11.11 -12.68 -29.35
C ARG A 228 -10.08 -12.61 -30.47
N ASN A 229 -9.96 -13.71 -31.19
CA ASN A 229 -9.22 -13.80 -32.44
C ASN A 229 -10.13 -14.28 -33.56
N GLN A 230 -10.03 -13.67 -34.72
CA GLN A 230 -10.69 -14.14 -35.94
C GLN A 230 -9.61 -14.61 -36.93
N PRO A 231 -9.21 -15.89 -36.91
CA PRO A 231 -8.26 -16.42 -37.88
C PRO A 231 -8.86 -16.41 -39.28
N LYS A 232 -8.01 -16.26 -40.31
CA LYS A 232 -8.48 -16.21 -41.69
C LYS A 232 -9.10 -17.54 -42.10
N GLY A 233 -10.40 -17.54 -42.41
CA GLY A 233 -11.13 -18.72 -42.89
C GLY A 233 -11.59 -19.68 -41.79
N GLU A 234 -11.42 -19.32 -40.52
CA GLU A 234 -11.87 -20.11 -39.37
C GLU A 234 -12.93 -19.35 -38.57
N LEU A 235 -13.61 -20.04 -37.65
CA LEU A 235 -14.51 -19.40 -36.70
C LEU A 235 -13.71 -18.57 -35.69
N THR A 236 -14.31 -17.47 -35.24
CA THR A 236 -13.75 -16.62 -34.20
C THR A 236 -13.58 -17.44 -32.92
N THR A 237 -12.44 -17.30 -32.26
CA THR A 237 -12.16 -17.89 -30.95
C THR A 237 -12.23 -16.81 -29.88
N PHE A 238 -13.02 -17.03 -28.85
CA PHE A 238 -13.09 -16.18 -27.66
C PHE A 238 -12.12 -16.72 -26.60
N TYR A 239 -11.45 -15.81 -25.90
CA TYR A 239 -10.43 -16.13 -24.91
C TYR A 239 -10.95 -15.95 -23.49
N ALA A 240 -10.59 -16.89 -22.62
CA ALA A 240 -10.70 -16.74 -21.17
C ALA A 240 -9.36 -16.32 -20.56
N GLU A 241 -8.29 -16.29 -21.34
CA GLU A 241 -6.94 -16.10 -20.86
C GLU A 241 -6.73 -14.71 -20.26
N VAL A 242 -5.93 -14.71 -19.19
CA VAL A 242 -5.50 -13.50 -18.48
C VAL A 242 -3.99 -13.51 -18.43
N TYR A 243 -3.39 -12.38 -18.76
CA TYR A 243 -1.94 -12.22 -18.64
C TYR A 243 -1.61 -10.93 -17.92
N ASN A 244 -0.58 -11.01 -17.09
CA ASN A 244 0.06 -9.89 -16.42
C ASN A 244 1.34 -9.54 -17.16
N TYR A 245 1.57 -8.26 -17.47
CA TYR A 245 2.86 -7.76 -17.96
C TYR A 245 3.63 -7.11 -16.82
N ASN A 246 4.69 -7.77 -16.39
CA ASN A 246 5.59 -7.30 -15.34
C ASN A 246 7.05 -7.62 -15.72
N LYS A 247 8.00 -6.75 -15.35
CA LYS A 247 9.44 -6.90 -15.64
C LYS A 247 9.75 -7.22 -17.11
N ASN A 248 9.02 -6.57 -18.02
CA ASN A 248 9.12 -6.74 -19.47
C ASN A 248 8.75 -8.14 -20.02
N GLN A 249 7.95 -8.89 -19.27
CA GLN A 249 7.50 -10.23 -19.66
C GLN A 249 6.01 -10.42 -19.38
N TRP A 250 5.36 -11.21 -20.24
CA TRP A 250 3.99 -11.65 -20.05
C TRP A 250 3.96 -12.94 -19.22
N VAL A 251 3.21 -12.92 -18.12
CA VAL A 251 3.00 -14.05 -17.22
C VAL A 251 1.54 -14.43 -17.27
N LYS A 252 1.25 -15.70 -17.63
CA LYS A 252 -0.12 -16.22 -17.63
C LYS A 252 -0.66 -16.26 -16.19
N LYS A 253 -1.93 -15.90 -16.05
CA LYS A 253 -2.69 -15.91 -14.79
C LYS A 253 -3.88 -16.85 -14.88
N GLN A 254 -4.64 -16.97 -13.80
CA GLN A 254 -5.88 -17.73 -13.81
C GLN A 254 -6.83 -17.16 -14.87
N ASN A 255 -7.30 -18.04 -15.77
CA ASN A 255 -8.31 -17.70 -16.77
C ASN A 255 -9.54 -17.08 -16.10
N ILE A 256 -10.28 -16.23 -16.82
CA ILE A 256 -11.58 -15.72 -16.42
C ILE A 256 -12.48 -16.91 -16.11
N GLN A 257 -13.04 -16.94 -14.89
CA GLN A 257 -13.80 -18.09 -14.41
C GLN A 257 -15.10 -17.69 -13.73
N ILE A 258 -16.13 -18.51 -13.94
CA ILE A 258 -17.37 -18.52 -13.18
C ILE A 258 -17.54 -19.95 -12.65
N GLU A 259 -17.72 -20.10 -11.34
CA GLU A 259 -17.89 -21.42 -10.70
C GLU A 259 -16.78 -22.42 -11.09
N GLN A 260 -15.52 -21.95 -11.11
CA GLN A 260 -14.31 -22.70 -11.48
C GLN A 260 -14.26 -23.23 -12.93
N LYS A 261 -15.15 -22.75 -13.80
CA LYS A 261 -15.11 -23.06 -15.24
C LYS A 261 -14.65 -21.85 -16.02
N ASP A 262 -13.79 -22.11 -17.00
CA ASP A 262 -13.31 -21.06 -17.91
C ASP A 262 -14.49 -20.40 -18.62
N PHE A 263 -14.49 -19.07 -18.59
CA PHE A 263 -15.54 -18.24 -19.11
C PHE A 263 -14.96 -17.25 -20.13
N PRO A 264 -14.82 -17.67 -21.40
CA PRO A 264 -14.34 -16.78 -22.45
C PRO A 264 -15.18 -15.50 -22.55
N LEU A 265 -14.53 -14.36 -22.71
CA LEU A 265 -15.25 -13.08 -22.72
C LEU A 265 -14.51 -12.08 -23.59
N ALA A 266 -15.22 -11.47 -24.54
CA ALA A 266 -14.68 -10.40 -25.37
C ALA A 266 -15.53 -9.13 -25.24
N VAL A 267 -14.92 -7.99 -25.59
CA VAL A 267 -15.54 -6.66 -25.64
C VAL A 267 -16.27 -6.28 -24.35
N ALA A 268 -15.75 -6.75 -23.21
CA ALA A 268 -16.22 -6.43 -21.88
C ALA A 268 -15.59 -5.15 -21.35
N SER A 269 -16.30 -4.51 -20.43
CA SER A 269 -15.78 -3.39 -19.65
C SER A 269 -15.02 -3.91 -18.46
N ALA A 270 -13.80 -3.41 -18.24
CA ALA A 270 -13.05 -3.68 -17.03
C ALA A 270 -12.45 -2.40 -16.44
N GLY A 271 -12.33 -2.36 -15.12
CA GLY A 271 -11.65 -1.28 -14.43
C GLY A 271 -11.07 -1.69 -13.09
N ALA A 272 -10.02 -0.98 -12.67
CA ALA A 272 -9.34 -1.20 -11.40
C ALA A 272 -10.17 -0.61 -10.24
N VAL A 273 -10.64 -1.47 -9.33
CA VAL A 273 -11.37 -1.08 -8.12
C VAL A 273 -10.53 -1.45 -6.89
N GLY A 274 -10.51 -0.57 -5.90
CA GLY A 274 -9.71 -0.71 -4.70
C GLY A 274 -8.22 -0.90 -4.99
N ALA A 275 -7.57 -1.66 -4.11
CA ALA A 275 -6.14 -1.85 -4.09
C ALA A 275 -5.66 -2.94 -5.05
N SER A 276 -6.49 -3.96 -5.32
CA SER A 276 -6.06 -5.17 -6.04
C SER A 276 -7.18 -5.86 -6.84
N SER A 277 -8.35 -5.24 -6.97
CA SER A 277 -9.47 -5.82 -7.71
C SER A 277 -9.57 -5.26 -9.12
N ILE A 278 -9.82 -6.13 -10.09
CA ILE A 278 -10.29 -5.75 -11.42
C ILE A 278 -11.73 -6.22 -11.52
N VAL A 279 -12.65 -5.29 -11.76
CA VAL A 279 -14.06 -5.60 -11.94
C VAL A 279 -14.39 -5.60 -13.42
N ILE A 280 -15.03 -6.67 -13.87
CA ILE A 280 -15.49 -6.85 -15.24
C ILE A 280 -17.01 -6.87 -15.27
N VAL A 281 -17.59 -6.09 -16.18
CA VAL A 281 -19.02 -5.98 -16.40
C VAL A 281 -19.34 -6.10 -17.88
N GLY A 282 -20.45 -6.75 -18.21
CA GLY A 282 -20.88 -6.91 -19.60
C GLY A 282 -19.99 -7.87 -20.40
N GLY A 283 -19.95 -7.65 -21.72
CA GLY A 283 -19.17 -8.44 -22.67
C GLY A 283 -19.90 -9.66 -23.26
N ASP A 284 -19.37 -10.15 -24.37
CA ASP A 284 -19.92 -11.27 -25.14
C ASP A 284 -19.15 -12.56 -24.82
N HIS A 285 -19.89 -13.63 -24.48
CA HIS A 285 -19.34 -14.96 -24.22
C HIS A 285 -19.19 -15.81 -25.50
N GLY A 286 -19.80 -15.36 -26.60
CA GLY A 286 -19.70 -16.01 -27.91
C GLY A 286 -20.83 -17.00 -28.23
N ASP A 287 -21.74 -17.30 -27.30
CA ASP A 287 -22.80 -18.31 -27.48
C ASP A 287 -23.66 -18.09 -28.73
N THR A 288 -24.22 -16.90 -28.86
CA THR A 288 -25.01 -16.52 -30.04
C THR A 288 -24.10 -16.10 -31.18
N PHE A 289 -22.95 -15.49 -30.87
CA PHE A 289 -21.98 -15.03 -31.86
C PHE A 289 -21.51 -16.17 -32.78
N HIS A 290 -21.07 -17.30 -32.23
CA HIS A 290 -20.58 -18.42 -33.03
C HIS A 290 -21.69 -19.05 -33.88
N GLN A 291 -22.95 -19.03 -33.43
CA GLN A 291 -24.09 -19.50 -34.22
C GLN A 291 -24.37 -18.56 -35.40
N VAL A 292 -24.32 -17.25 -35.15
CA VAL A 292 -24.46 -16.21 -36.18
C VAL A 292 -23.33 -16.33 -37.20
N GLU A 293 -22.08 -16.50 -36.75
CA GLU A 293 -20.92 -16.62 -37.63
C GLU A 293 -21.01 -17.87 -38.51
N LYS A 294 -21.41 -19.01 -37.96
CA LYS A 294 -21.70 -20.23 -38.74
C LYS A 294 -22.82 -20.02 -39.76
N ALA A 295 -23.90 -19.33 -39.37
CA ALA A 295 -24.99 -19.02 -40.29
C ALA A 295 -24.51 -18.11 -41.44
N ILE A 296 -23.62 -17.15 -41.17
CA ILE A 296 -23.00 -16.30 -42.20
C ILE A 296 -22.12 -17.13 -43.14
N GLN A 297 -21.26 -18.02 -42.61
CA GLN A 297 -20.42 -18.90 -43.43
C GLN A 297 -21.23 -19.87 -44.31
N GLN A 298 -22.44 -20.23 -43.86
CA GLN A 298 -23.39 -21.08 -44.60
C GLN A 298 -24.35 -20.28 -45.49
N GLU A 299 -24.19 -18.96 -45.58
CA GLU A 299 -25.08 -18.04 -46.32
C GLU A 299 -26.57 -18.11 -45.87
N ASN A 300 -26.84 -18.61 -44.67
CA ASN A 300 -28.17 -18.79 -44.12
C ASN A 300 -28.67 -17.51 -43.42
N THR A 301 -29.11 -16.56 -44.25
CA THR A 301 -29.58 -15.24 -43.79
C THR A 301 -30.78 -15.32 -42.84
N ALA A 302 -31.72 -16.25 -43.06
CA ALA A 302 -32.91 -16.40 -42.21
C ALA A 302 -32.54 -16.85 -40.78
N LEU A 303 -31.61 -17.80 -40.65
CA LEU A 303 -31.12 -18.24 -39.35
C LEU A 303 -30.34 -17.12 -38.64
N ARG A 304 -29.45 -16.44 -39.35
CA ARG A 304 -28.68 -15.30 -38.83
C ARG A 304 -29.58 -14.23 -38.24
N ASP A 305 -30.61 -13.81 -38.98
CA ASP A 305 -31.52 -12.74 -38.54
C ASP A 305 -32.39 -13.19 -37.36
N SER A 306 -32.84 -14.44 -37.35
CA SER A 306 -33.55 -15.03 -36.21
C SER A 306 -32.69 -15.05 -34.94
N LEU A 307 -31.42 -15.40 -35.05
CA LEU A 307 -30.48 -15.41 -33.92
C LEU A 307 -30.25 -14.00 -33.36
N TRP A 308 -30.14 -12.98 -34.21
CA TRP A 308 -30.03 -11.59 -33.76
C TRP A 308 -31.29 -11.08 -33.06
N GLN A 309 -32.47 -11.35 -33.62
CA GLN A 309 -33.74 -10.91 -33.04
C GLN A 309 -34.01 -11.56 -31.67
N ASN A 310 -33.64 -12.83 -31.53
CA ASN A 310 -33.87 -13.62 -30.31
C ASN A 310 -32.66 -13.64 -29.35
N HIS A 311 -31.68 -12.76 -29.56
CA HIS A 311 -30.50 -12.67 -28.70
C HIS A 311 -30.91 -12.35 -27.26
N LYS A 312 -30.50 -13.18 -26.29
CA LYS A 312 -30.91 -13.07 -24.87
C LYS A 312 -30.25 -11.91 -24.11
N GLY A 313 -29.22 -11.32 -24.69
CA GLY A 313 -28.43 -10.25 -24.08
C GLY A 313 -27.00 -10.71 -23.79
N PHE A 314 -26.15 -9.78 -23.39
CA PHE A 314 -24.76 -10.05 -23.02
C PHE A 314 -24.60 -10.47 -21.55
N ASN A 315 -23.37 -10.77 -21.14
CA ASN A 315 -23.07 -11.24 -19.79
C ASN A 315 -23.59 -10.25 -18.73
N ASN A 316 -24.47 -10.73 -17.85
CA ASN A 316 -25.06 -9.96 -16.77
C ASN A 316 -24.37 -10.19 -15.42
N LYS A 317 -23.33 -11.03 -15.35
CA LYS A 317 -22.56 -11.24 -14.13
C LYS A 317 -21.50 -10.17 -13.96
N VAL A 318 -21.34 -9.71 -12.73
CA VAL A 318 -20.24 -8.84 -12.31
C VAL A 318 -19.11 -9.73 -11.82
N LEU A 319 -18.04 -9.83 -12.61
CA LEU A 319 -16.89 -10.66 -12.30
C LEU A 319 -15.84 -9.82 -11.61
N VAL A 320 -15.23 -10.38 -10.58
CA VAL A 320 -14.16 -9.73 -9.84
C VAL A 320 -12.95 -10.65 -9.85
N TYR A 321 -11.82 -10.07 -10.25
CA TYR A 321 -10.52 -10.71 -10.20
C TYR A 321 -9.64 -10.03 -9.16
N ASN A 322 -9.17 -10.79 -8.17
CA ASN A 322 -8.13 -10.31 -7.27
C ASN A 322 -6.76 -10.62 -7.86
N THR A 323 -6.05 -9.56 -8.23
CA THR A 323 -4.75 -9.61 -8.91
C THR A 323 -3.59 -10.11 -8.04
N ILE A 324 -3.74 -10.11 -6.71
CA ILE A 324 -2.74 -10.63 -5.76
C ILE A 324 -2.96 -12.12 -5.54
N THR A 325 -4.19 -12.54 -5.19
CA THR A 325 -4.50 -13.96 -4.93
C THR A 325 -4.71 -14.77 -6.20
N ASP A 326 -4.77 -14.12 -7.37
CA ASP A 326 -5.06 -14.76 -8.66
C ASP A 326 -6.40 -15.53 -8.61
N ALA A 327 -7.40 -14.94 -7.97
CA ALA A 327 -8.68 -15.57 -7.66
C ALA A 327 -9.85 -14.84 -8.31
N TRP A 328 -10.82 -15.62 -8.77
CA TRP A 328 -12.05 -15.12 -9.39
C TRP A 328 -13.25 -15.35 -8.50
N PHE A 329 -14.18 -14.41 -8.49
CA PHE A 329 -15.54 -14.65 -8.02
C PHE A 329 -16.54 -13.79 -8.79
N ALA A 330 -17.80 -14.24 -8.82
CA ALA A 330 -18.90 -13.44 -9.32
C ALA A 330 -19.65 -12.82 -8.15
N MET A 331 -20.02 -11.54 -8.25
CA MET A 331 -20.88 -10.91 -7.25
C MET A 331 -22.27 -11.55 -7.27
N LYS A 332 -22.95 -11.58 -6.12
CA LYS A 332 -24.30 -12.18 -5.98
C LYS A 332 -25.37 -11.42 -6.77
N GLN A 333 -25.18 -10.12 -6.97
CA GLN A 333 -26.13 -9.25 -7.66
C GLN A 333 -25.78 -9.17 -9.15
N ASP A 334 -26.76 -9.47 -10.00
CA ASP A 334 -26.63 -9.32 -11.45
C ASP A 334 -26.65 -7.84 -11.87
N LEU A 335 -25.95 -7.57 -12.97
CA LEU A 335 -25.83 -6.27 -13.60
C LEU A 335 -27.17 -5.85 -14.22
N LYS A 336 -27.57 -4.60 -13.97
CA LYS A 336 -28.65 -3.95 -14.72
C LYS A 336 -28.08 -3.38 -16.01
N ASN A 337 -28.76 -3.65 -17.13
CA ASN A 337 -28.40 -3.21 -18.49
C ASN A 337 -26.99 -3.67 -18.92
N PRO A 338 -26.73 -4.98 -19.02
CA PRO A 338 -25.44 -5.47 -19.49
C PRO A 338 -25.18 -5.02 -20.92
N THR A 339 -24.00 -4.44 -21.13
CA THR A 339 -23.56 -3.96 -22.43
C THR A 339 -22.24 -4.56 -22.85
N ALA A 340 -22.03 -4.65 -24.15
CA ALA A 340 -20.75 -4.97 -24.76
C ALA A 340 -20.31 -3.82 -25.66
N VAL A 341 -19.03 -3.81 -26.04
CA VAL A 341 -18.47 -2.78 -26.95
C VAL A 341 -18.71 -1.38 -26.38
N THR A 342 -18.29 -1.17 -25.14
CA THR A 342 -18.53 0.08 -24.43
C THR A 342 -17.26 0.62 -23.76
N GLY A 343 -17.20 1.94 -23.62
CA GLY A 343 -16.19 2.63 -22.86
C GLY A 343 -16.48 2.58 -21.36
N THR A 344 -15.43 2.58 -20.55
CA THR A 344 -15.49 2.53 -19.09
C THR A 344 -14.44 3.42 -18.46
N VAL A 345 -14.83 4.04 -17.35
CA VAL A 345 -13.97 4.85 -16.48
C VAL A 345 -14.08 4.29 -15.06
N SER A 346 -12.93 4.14 -14.40
CA SER A 346 -12.89 3.84 -12.96
C SER A 346 -12.29 4.99 -12.17
N ASP A 347 -12.84 5.24 -10.99
CA ASP A 347 -12.27 6.13 -9.97
C ASP A 347 -11.72 5.37 -8.75
N LYS A 348 -11.49 4.06 -8.90
CA LYS A 348 -11.08 3.10 -7.85
C LYS A 348 -12.15 2.75 -6.81
N GLN A 349 -13.28 3.42 -6.76
CA GLN A 349 -14.40 3.04 -5.88
C GLN A 349 -15.64 2.62 -6.67
N SER A 350 -15.72 3.07 -7.92
CA SER A 350 -16.85 2.85 -8.80
C SER A 350 -16.41 2.64 -10.25
N LEU A 351 -17.36 2.20 -11.06
CA LEU A 351 -17.25 2.15 -12.51
C LEU A 351 -18.35 2.98 -13.16
N TYR A 352 -17.96 3.81 -14.10
CA TYR A 352 -18.86 4.45 -15.04
C TYR A 352 -18.76 3.69 -16.37
N VAL A 353 -19.89 3.20 -16.88
CA VAL A 353 -19.97 2.43 -18.12
C VAL A 353 -20.86 3.20 -19.08
N MET A 354 -20.32 3.52 -20.25
CA MET A 354 -21.07 4.18 -21.31
C MET A 354 -22.12 3.21 -21.88
N GLY A 355 -23.13 3.75 -22.56
CA GLY A 355 -23.98 2.98 -23.44
C GLY A 355 -23.14 2.15 -24.41
N GLY A 356 -23.61 0.95 -24.70
CA GLY A 356 -22.97 0.01 -25.61
C GLY A 356 -24.04 -0.79 -26.33
N GLU A 357 -23.68 -1.97 -26.83
CA GLU A 357 -24.67 -2.92 -27.35
C GLU A 357 -25.26 -3.73 -26.19
N GLU A 358 -26.58 -3.79 -26.04
CA GLU A 358 -27.24 -4.72 -25.09
C GLU A 358 -27.36 -6.13 -25.69
N ARG A 359 -27.47 -6.16 -27.02
CA ARG A 359 -27.44 -7.31 -27.92
C ARG A 359 -27.10 -6.80 -29.32
N ALA A 360 -26.77 -7.71 -30.23
CA ALA A 360 -26.43 -7.36 -31.60
C ALA A 360 -27.41 -6.33 -32.20
N GLY A 361 -26.91 -5.18 -32.66
CA GLY A 361 -27.72 -4.14 -33.30
C GLY A 361 -28.63 -3.29 -32.39
N VAL A 362 -28.72 -3.59 -31.08
CA VAL A 362 -29.54 -2.82 -30.11
C VAL A 362 -28.63 -2.14 -29.10
N ARG A 363 -28.73 -0.82 -28.99
CA ARG A 363 -27.88 -0.01 -28.11
C ARG A 363 -28.59 0.34 -26.79
N SER A 364 -27.80 0.65 -25.78
CA SER A 364 -28.25 1.25 -24.53
C SER A 364 -28.02 2.77 -24.57
N PRO A 365 -29.04 3.59 -24.28
CA PRO A 365 -28.90 5.04 -24.21
C PRO A 365 -28.33 5.52 -22.88
N TYR A 366 -28.02 4.61 -21.94
CA TYR A 366 -27.68 4.99 -20.58
C TYR A 366 -26.17 5.06 -20.35
N ILE A 367 -25.73 6.07 -19.61
CA ILE A 367 -24.46 6.00 -18.88
C ILE A 367 -24.77 5.46 -17.49
N MET A 368 -24.20 4.31 -17.15
CA MET A 368 -24.42 3.62 -15.88
C MET A 368 -23.28 3.91 -14.91
N HIS A 369 -23.61 4.10 -13.64
CA HIS A 369 -22.67 4.22 -12.53
C HIS A 369 -22.91 3.05 -11.57
N TYR A 370 -21.84 2.28 -11.33
CA TYR A 370 -21.81 1.15 -10.41
C TYR A 370 -20.89 1.50 -9.25
N GLU A 371 -21.48 1.82 -8.10
CA GLU A 371 -20.76 2.12 -6.87
C GLU A 371 -20.65 0.85 -6.02
N PHE A 372 -19.43 0.51 -5.62
CA PHE A 372 -19.17 -0.66 -4.80
C PHE A 372 -19.07 -0.25 -3.34
N GLN A 373 -19.77 -0.96 -2.46
CA GLN A 373 -19.76 -0.69 -1.03
C GLN A 373 -19.48 -1.96 -0.23
N ASP A 374 -18.73 -1.76 0.85
CA ASP A 374 -18.57 -2.75 1.90
C ASP A 374 -19.02 -2.14 3.24
N LYS A 375 -19.95 -2.80 3.92
CA LYS A 375 -20.53 -2.31 5.18
C LYS A 375 -20.34 -3.37 6.26
N SER A 376 -19.21 -3.30 6.95
CA SER A 376 -18.99 -4.02 8.21
C SER A 376 -19.28 -3.12 9.41
N ASN A 377 -20.13 -3.56 10.34
CA ASN A 377 -20.40 -2.84 11.58
C ASN A 377 -19.50 -3.37 12.70
N PHE A 378 -18.70 -2.50 13.32
CA PHE A 378 -17.78 -2.89 14.39
C PHE A 378 -18.49 -3.41 15.65
N GLY A 379 -19.73 -2.98 15.94
CA GLY A 379 -20.50 -3.47 17.09
C GLY A 379 -20.02 -2.98 18.47
N TRP A 380 -20.97 -2.85 19.40
CA TRP A 380 -20.73 -2.19 20.70
C TRP A 380 -19.81 -2.99 21.65
N ILE A 381 -19.80 -4.33 21.57
CA ILE A 381 -18.92 -5.18 22.39
C ILE A 381 -17.45 -4.91 22.04
N ASN A 382 -17.14 -4.74 20.75
CA ASN A 382 -15.78 -4.42 20.32
C ASN A 382 -15.35 -3.04 20.84
N TYR A 383 -16.26 -2.04 20.82
CA TYR A 383 -16.00 -0.74 21.45
C TYR A 383 -15.79 -0.86 22.98
N ALA A 384 -16.55 -1.72 23.67
CA ALA A 384 -16.37 -1.94 25.10
C ALA A 384 -14.97 -2.51 25.42
N VAL A 385 -14.46 -3.44 24.60
CA VAL A 385 -13.08 -3.96 24.73
C VAL A 385 -12.05 -2.85 24.58
N LEU A 386 -12.23 -1.95 23.61
CA LEU A 386 -11.35 -0.79 23.42
C LEU A 386 -11.37 0.15 24.63
N ILE A 387 -12.55 0.47 25.15
CA ILE A 387 -12.70 1.33 26.34
C ILE A 387 -12.00 0.72 27.55
N LEU A 388 -12.16 -0.59 27.77
CA LEU A 388 -11.47 -1.31 28.84
C LEU A 388 -9.95 -1.27 28.67
N TYR A 389 -9.45 -1.45 27.44
CA TYR A 389 -8.03 -1.33 27.13
C TYR A 389 -7.48 0.07 27.45
N PHE A 390 -8.12 1.13 26.94
CA PHE A 390 -7.67 2.51 27.20
C PHE A 390 -7.74 2.87 28.69
N GLY A 391 -8.82 2.47 29.37
CA GLY A 391 -8.96 2.64 30.82
C GLY A 391 -7.86 1.92 31.60
N GLY A 392 -7.53 0.68 31.22
CA GLY A 392 -6.43 -0.09 31.81
C GLY A 392 -5.08 0.60 31.67
N MET A 393 -4.79 1.19 30.50
CA MET A 393 -3.54 1.94 30.29
C MET A 393 -3.45 3.20 31.15
N LEU A 394 -4.55 3.94 31.33
CA LEU A 394 -4.59 5.10 32.22
C LEU A 394 -4.34 4.70 33.68
N LEU A 395 -4.99 3.64 34.15
CA LEU A 395 -4.82 3.11 35.50
C LEU A 395 -3.36 2.71 35.76
N LEU A 396 -2.71 2.10 34.77
CA LEU A 396 -1.29 1.74 34.85
C LEU A 396 -0.40 2.97 35.06
N GLY A 397 -0.63 4.05 34.31
CA GLY A 397 0.10 5.31 34.46
C GLY A 397 -0.05 5.91 35.86
N PHE A 398 -1.28 5.97 36.38
CA PHE A 398 -1.54 6.47 37.73
C PHE A 398 -0.94 5.57 38.82
N PHE A 399 -0.91 4.25 38.61
CA PHE A 399 -0.32 3.32 39.55
C PHE A 399 1.18 3.55 39.75
N PHE A 400 1.93 3.81 38.66
CA PHE A 400 3.38 4.05 38.72
C PHE A 400 3.78 5.50 39.02
N MET A 401 2.85 6.45 38.91
CA MET A 401 3.11 7.86 39.23
C MET A 401 3.71 8.06 40.64
N LYS A 402 3.31 7.25 41.62
CA LYS A 402 3.80 7.31 43.01
C LYS A 402 5.29 6.98 43.18
N ASN A 403 5.93 6.39 42.16
CA ASN A 403 7.33 5.98 42.21
C ASN A 403 8.30 7.05 41.67
N ASN A 404 7.81 8.23 41.25
CA ASN A 404 8.58 9.26 40.56
C ASN A 404 8.98 10.44 41.48
N ASN A 405 10.10 10.33 42.19
CA ASN A 405 10.57 11.38 43.10
C ASN A 405 11.58 12.35 42.49
N ASN A 406 12.40 11.89 41.54
CA ASN A 406 13.43 12.68 40.85
C ASN A 406 13.55 12.28 39.36
N THR A 407 14.35 13.01 38.57
CA THR A 407 14.45 12.73 37.12
C THR A 407 15.08 11.38 36.78
N ASP A 408 15.87 10.79 37.69
CA ASP A 408 16.47 9.47 37.49
C ASP A 408 15.40 8.36 37.66
N ASP A 409 14.53 8.48 38.67
CA ASP A 409 13.33 7.63 38.78
C ASP A 409 12.46 7.76 37.53
N TYR A 410 12.22 9.00 37.08
CA TYR A 410 11.32 9.29 35.97
C TYR A 410 11.81 8.77 34.61
N PHE A 411 13.11 8.92 34.31
CA PHE A 411 13.66 8.54 33.00
C PHE A 411 14.35 7.17 32.99
N LYS A 412 14.87 6.70 34.13
CA LYS A 412 15.65 5.45 34.21
C LYS A 412 15.05 4.42 35.17
N ALA A 413 13.96 4.74 35.88
CA ALA A 413 13.39 3.88 36.91
C ALA A 413 14.41 3.42 37.97
N SER A 414 15.49 4.19 38.17
CA SER A 414 16.59 3.91 39.09
C SER A 414 17.09 2.46 39.07
N GLY A 415 17.19 1.84 37.88
CA GLY A 415 17.69 0.48 37.71
C GLY A 415 16.74 -0.64 38.19
N ARG A 416 15.49 -0.32 38.53
CA ARG A 416 14.50 -1.27 39.10
C ARG A 416 13.89 -2.22 38.08
N ILE A 417 14.07 -1.98 36.78
CA ILE A 417 13.45 -2.79 35.73
C ILE A 417 14.18 -4.14 35.61
N PRO A 418 13.48 -5.28 35.72
CA PRO A 418 14.10 -6.58 35.51
C PRO A 418 14.46 -6.78 34.04
N TRP A 419 15.56 -7.49 33.78
CA TRP A 419 16.12 -7.66 32.44
C TRP A 419 15.11 -8.18 31.40
N TRP A 420 14.18 -9.04 31.80
CA TRP A 420 13.20 -9.61 30.88
C TRP A 420 12.15 -8.57 30.45
N ALA A 421 11.72 -7.70 31.36
CA ALA A 421 10.76 -6.63 31.06
C ALA A 421 11.41 -5.57 30.17
N ALA A 422 12.67 -5.20 30.45
CA ALA A 422 13.45 -4.34 29.56
C ALA A 422 13.61 -4.98 28.17
N GLY A 423 13.86 -6.29 28.06
CA GLY A 423 13.97 -6.99 26.78
C GLY A 423 12.67 -6.96 25.96
N ILE A 424 11.53 -7.28 26.58
CA ILE A 424 10.21 -7.20 25.92
C ILE A 424 9.89 -5.75 25.53
N SER A 425 10.24 -4.78 26.36
CA SER A 425 10.01 -3.36 26.09
C SER A 425 10.88 -2.84 24.93
N ILE A 426 12.14 -3.27 24.82
CA ILE A 426 12.97 -3.01 23.61
C ILE A 426 12.27 -3.57 22.38
N PHE A 427 11.81 -4.83 22.45
CA PHE A 427 11.11 -5.49 21.36
C PHE A 427 9.84 -4.73 20.93
N ALA A 428 8.93 -4.45 21.86
CA ALA A 428 7.68 -3.75 21.61
C ALA A 428 7.88 -2.35 21.02
N THR A 429 8.91 -1.62 21.48
CA THR A 429 9.26 -0.30 20.92
C THR A 429 9.68 -0.38 19.45
N THR A 430 10.36 -1.46 19.08
CA THR A 430 10.78 -1.70 17.69
C THR A 430 9.67 -2.32 16.84
N LEU A 431 8.76 -3.08 17.46
CA LEU A 431 7.58 -3.67 16.83
C LEU A 431 6.40 -2.68 16.82
N SER A 432 6.53 -1.63 16.02
CA SER A 432 5.50 -0.58 15.90
C SER A 432 4.19 -1.09 15.26
N ALA A 433 3.12 -0.29 15.36
CA ALA A 433 1.87 -0.56 14.62
C ALA A 433 2.05 -0.64 13.10
N ILE A 434 3.07 0.02 12.56
CA ILE A 434 3.41 -0.10 11.14
C ILE A 434 3.85 -1.51 10.82
N THR A 435 4.73 -2.09 11.64
CA THR A 435 5.17 -3.49 11.46
C THR A 435 3.99 -4.45 11.61
N PHE A 436 3.08 -4.17 12.55
CA PHE A 436 1.89 -4.99 12.79
C PHE A 436 0.94 -5.06 11.58
N ILE A 437 0.81 -3.96 10.82
CA ILE A 437 -0.08 -3.87 9.66
C ILE A 437 0.66 -4.23 8.36
N SER A 438 1.82 -3.62 8.11
CA SER A 438 2.53 -3.70 6.83
C SER A 438 3.27 -5.03 6.63
N ILE A 439 3.71 -5.76 7.67
CA ILE A 439 4.36 -7.07 7.46
C ILE A 439 3.37 -8.13 6.97
N PRO A 440 2.19 -8.33 7.61
CA PRO A 440 1.15 -9.21 7.04
C PRO A 440 0.74 -8.77 5.63
N ALA A 441 0.53 -7.48 5.40
CA ALA A 441 0.15 -6.96 4.08
C ALA A 441 1.20 -7.21 2.99
N LYS A 442 2.48 -6.91 3.26
CA LYS A 442 3.58 -7.20 2.33
C LYS A 442 3.72 -8.69 2.06
N THR A 443 3.57 -9.52 3.08
CA THR A 443 3.69 -10.97 2.92
C THR A 443 2.46 -11.56 2.19
N TYR A 444 1.26 -10.99 2.41
CA TYR A 444 0.05 -11.27 1.62
C TYR A 444 0.27 -10.94 0.14
N ALA A 445 0.85 -9.78 -0.14
CA ALA A 445 1.12 -9.29 -1.48
C ALA A 445 2.24 -10.03 -2.21
N SER A 446 3.28 -10.44 -1.48
CA SER A 446 4.52 -10.95 -2.06
C SER A 446 4.97 -12.26 -1.40
N ASP A 447 6.01 -12.23 -0.56
CA ASP A 447 6.68 -13.40 -0.01
C ASP A 447 7.44 -13.07 1.29
N TRP A 448 8.36 -13.95 1.70
CA TRP A 448 9.11 -13.87 2.96
C TRP A 448 10.51 -13.23 2.82
N ARG A 449 10.88 -12.65 1.67
CA ARG A 449 12.23 -12.08 1.48
C ARG A 449 12.59 -11.01 2.52
N MET A 450 11.60 -10.27 3.03
CA MET A 450 11.79 -9.28 4.09
C MET A 450 12.07 -9.87 5.48
N PHE A 451 11.91 -11.18 5.69
CA PHE A 451 12.06 -11.84 6.99
C PHE A 451 13.44 -11.58 7.62
N MET A 452 14.50 -11.65 6.81
CA MET A 452 15.87 -11.44 7.27
C MET A 452 16.13 -10.02 7.78
N PHE A 453 15.34 -9.03 7.34
CA PHE A 453 15.43 -7.66 7.84
C PHE A 453 15.21 -7.64 9.35
N ASN A 454 14.14 -8.30 9.82
CA ASN A 454 13.77 -8.37 11.24
C ASN A 454 14.75 -9.23 12.05
N MET A 455 15.39 -10.23 11.43
CA MET A 455 16.35 -11.12 12.09
C MET A 455 17.73 -10.48 12.31
N SER A 456 17.96 -9.29 11.78
CA SER A 456 19.25 -8.59 11.84
C SER A 456 19.73 -8.31 13.27
N ILE A 457 18.82 -8.26 14.25
CA ILE A 457 19.16 -8.14 15.67
C ILE A 457 19.98 -9.30 16.22
N ILE A 458 19.78 -10.53 15.71
CA ILE A 458 20.56 -11.69 16.14
C ILE A 458 22.03 -11.51 15.76
N LEU A 459 22.28 -10.94 14.58
CA LEU A 459 23.61 -10.64 14.09
C LEU A 459 24.21 -9.40 14.76
N ALA A 460 23.41 -8.36 15.01
CA ALA A 460 23.88 -7.13 15.61
C ALA A 460 24.14 -7.22 17.13
N ALA A 461 23.37 -8.03 17.85
CA ALA A 461 23.43 -8.12 19.32
C ALA A 461 24.83 -8.40 19.87
N PRO A 462 25.63 -9.37 19.36
CA PRO A 462 27.00 -9.56 19.81
C PRO A 462 27.89 -8.32 19.67
N PHE A 463 27.71 -7.54 18.60
CA PHE A 463 28.48 -6.31 18.37
C PHE A 463 28.05 -5.20 19.33
N ILE A 464 26.74 -5.00 19.50
CA ILE A 464 26.18 -3.99 20.40
C ILE A 464 26.65 -4.27 21.84
N ILE A 465 26.47 -5.51 22.32
CA ILE A 465 26.84 -5.91 23.68
C ILE A 465 28.34 -5.77 23.89
N LYS A 466 29.16 -6.22 22.95
CA LYS A 466 30.62 -6.21 23.13
C LYS A 466 31.22 -4.82 23.02
N TYR A 467 30.77 -4.00 22.06
CA TYR A 467 31.48 -2.79 21.66
C TYR A 467 30.81 -1.48 22.08
N PHE A 468 29.49 -1.45 22.24
CA PHE A 468 28.74 -0.22 22.52
C PHE A 468 28.24 -0.15 23.95
N LEU A 469 27.64 -1.24 24.43
CA LEU A 469 27.05 -1.32 25.76
C LEU A 469 27.98 -0.85 26.91
N PRO A 470 29.29 -1.18 26.92
CA PRO A 470 30.20 -0.70 27.96
C PRO A 470 30.30 0.84 28.04
N PHE A 471 30.15 1.55 26.91
CA PHE A 471 30.22 3.01 26.88
C PHE A 471 28.95 3.68 27.38
N PHE A 472 27.78 3.04 27.22
CA PHE A 472 26.53 3.58 27.73
C PHE A 472 26.42 3.43 29.25
N LEU A 473 26.91 2.33 29.82
CA LEU A 473 26.76 2.04 31.25
C LEU A 473 27.90 2.56 32.12
N ARG A 474 29.15 2.64 31.60
CA ARG A 474 30.31 3.03 32.42
C ARG A 474 30.27 4.48 32.92
N PHE A 475 29.71 5.41 32.14
CA PHE A 475 29.80 6.84 32.42
C PHE A 475 28.58 7.42 33.13
N ASN A 476 27.57 6.60 33.43
CA ASN A 476 26.30 7.00 34.07
C ASN A 476 25.71 8.31 33.50
N PHE A 477 25.75 8.45 32.17
CA PHE A 477 25.14 9.60 31.50
C PHE A 477 23.63 9.62 31.72
N ASP A 478 22.96 10.74 31.43
CA ASP A 478 21.49 10.78 31.40
C ASP A 478 20.94 10.44 30.02
N THR A 479 21.70 10.74 28.97
CA THR A 479 21.34 10.49 27.58
C THR A 479 22.55 9.98 26.80
N ALA A 480 22.28 9.27 25.70
CA ALA A 480 23.32 8.78 24.80
C ALA A 480 24.17 9.93 24.24
N TYR A 481 23.59 11.12 24.03
CA TYR A 481 24.27 12.25 23.40
C TYR A 481 25.32 12.94 24.29
N GLN A 482 25.26 12.74 25.61
CA GLN A 482 26.33 13.18 26.52
C GLN A 482 27.66 12.49 26.20
N TYR A 483 27.63 11.24 25.72
CA TYR A 483 28.82 10.57 25.21
C TYR A 483 29.46 11.34 24.04
N LEU A 484 28.66 11.88 23.12
CA LEU A 484 29.17 12.65 21.98
C LEU A 484 29.81 13.96 22.41
N GLU A 485 29.30 14.62 23.45
CA GLU A 485 29.98 15.78 24.02
C GLU A 485 31.29 15.40 24.68
N ALA A 486 31.30 14.34 25.50
CA ALA A 486 32.52 13.84 26.13
C ALA A 486 33.58 13.47 25.07
N ARG A 487 33.18 12.78 24.01
CA ARG A 487 34.07 12.32 22.93
C ARG A 487 34.50 13.40 21.95
N PHE A 488 33.59 14.29 21.58
CA PHE A 488 33.82 15.33 20.56
C PHE A 488 33.70 16.72 21.18
N ASN A 489 32.51 17.30 21.18
CA ASN A 489 32.24 18.63 21.73
C ASN A 489 30.74 18.86 21.86
N ARG A 490 30.37 19.96 22.53
CA ARG A 490 28.98 20.35 22.78
C ARG A 490 28.17 20.58 21.51
N LEU A 491 28.77 21.13 20.46
CA LEU A 491 28.11 21.31 19.16
C LEU A 491 27.65 19.97 18.58
N THR A 492 28.50 18.94 18.65
CA THR A 492 28.17 17.59 18.16
C THR A 492 26.99 16.99 18.93
N ARG A 493 26.96 17.17 20.26
CA ARG A 493 25.83 16.76 21.11
C ARG A 493 24.54 17.47 20.74
N TRP A 494 24.57 18.80 20.60
CA TRP A 494 23.37 19.58 20.27
C TRP A 494 22.82 19.25 18.88
N VAL A 495 23.68 19.15 17.86
CA VAL A 495 23.24 18.73 16.52
C VAL A 495 22.60 17.34 16.56
N ALA A 496 23.25 16.37 17.21
CA ALA A 496 22.70 15.02 17.33
C ALA A 496 21.36 14.99 18.09
N ALA A 497 21.27 15.69 19.21
CA ALA A 497 20.07 15.79 20.03
C ALA A 497 18.91 16.49 19.28
N THR A 498 19.18 17.57 18.53
CA THR A 498 18.16 18.25 17.72
C THR A 498 17.65 17.38 16.57
N LEU A 499 18.56 16.69 15.85
CA LEU A 499 18.18 15.75 14.80
C LEU A 499 17.30 14.63 15.35
N PHE A 500 17.66 14.10 16.53
CA PHE A 500 16.86 13.10 17.22
C PHE A 500 15.47 13.64 17.60
N LEU A 501 15.37 14.85 18.18
CA LEU A 501 14.08 15.44 18.56
C LEU A 501 13.15 15.64 17.35
N PHE A 502 13.68 16.16 16.24
CA PHE A 502 12.92 16.32 15.00
C PHE A 502 12.42 14.97 14.46
N PHE A 503 13.29 13.95 14.50
CA PHE A 503 12.94 12.59 14.13
C PHE A 503 11.83 12.03 15.03
N MET A 504 11.92 12.20 16.35
CA MET A 504 10.91 11.70 17.31
C MET A 504 9.53 12.30 17.07
N VAL A 505 9.42 13.63 16.90
CA VAL A 505 8.13 14.29 16.61
C VAL A 505 7.52 13.77 15.31
N SER A 506 8.34 13.64 14.26
CA SER A 506 7.90 13.11 12.97
C SER A 506 7.43 11.64 13.07
N ARG A 507 8.17 10.81 13.81
CA ARG A 507 7.82 9.40 14.04
C ARG A 507 6.52 9.27 14.84
N ILE A 508 6.32 10.09 15.86
CA ILE A 508 5.06 10.15 16.61
C ILE A 508 3.88 10.43 15.67
N ALA A 509 4.01 11.42 14.78
CA ALA A 509 2.93 11.81 13.88
C ALA A 509 2.48 10.65 12.98
N ILE A 510 3.43 9.89 12.44
CA ILE A 510 3.17 8.79 11.51
C ILE A 510 2.64 7.56 12.21
N VAL A 511 3.16 7.25 13.39
CA VAL A 511 2.66 6.15 14.24
C VAL A 511 1.23 6.40 14.70
N LEU A 512 0.83 7.67 14.88
CA LEU A 512 -0.56 8.04 15.13
C LEU A 512 -1.43 7.93 13.87
N PHE A 513 -0.91 8.41 12.73
CA PHE A 513 -1.68 8.56 11.49
C PHE A 513 -1.97 7.25 10.76
N LEU A 514 -0.95 6.41 10.48
CA LEU A 514 -1.12 5.24 9.61
C LEU A 514 -2.12 4.20 10.14
N PRO A 515 -2.08 3.81 11.44
CA PRO A 515 -3.07 2.87 11.97
C PRO A 515 -4.48 3.45 12.01
N SER A 516 -4.59 4.76 12.23
CA SER A 516 -5.88 5.49 12.22
C SER A 516 -6.50 5.50 10.82
N LEU A 517 -5.69 5.67 9.78
CA LEU A 517 -6.13 5.58 8.39
C LEU A 517 -6.58 4.16 8.02
N ALA A 518 -5.79 3.16 8.39
CA ALA A 518 -6.11 1.76 8.14
C ALA A 518 -7.42 1.34 8.86
N LEU A 519 -7.63 1.81 10.09
CA LEU A 519 -8.87 1.56 10.84
C LEU A 519 -10.08 2.26 10.21
N ASN A 520 -9.92 3.52 9.77
CA ASN A 520 -10.99 4.28 9.12
C ASN A 520 -11.46 3.61 7.84
N ALA A 521 -10.52 3.10 7.04
CA ALA A 521 -10.80 2.42 5.78
C ALA A 521 -11.74 1.23 5.92
N VAL A 522 -11.74 0.55 7.08
CA VAL A 522 -12.47 -0.71 7.27
C VAL A 522 -13.63 -0.59 8.26
N THR A 523 -13.56 0.32 9.24
CA THR A 523 -14.64 0.53 10.22
C THR A 523 -15.46 1.79 9.97
N GLY A 524 -14.98 2.70 9.12
CA GLY A 524 -15.50 4.06 9.01
C GLY A 524 -15.21 4.96 10.22
N PHE A 525 -14.53 4.45 11.27
CA PHE A 525 -14.22 5.23 12.46
C PHE A 525 -13.27 6.38 12.12
N SER A 526 -13.59 7.59 12.57
CA SER A 526 -12.85 8.79 12.15
C SER A 526 -11.36 8.70 12.47
N VAL A 527 -10.53 9.00 11.45
CA VAL A 527 -9.07 9.13 11.61
C VAL A 527 -8.74 10.14 12.72
N TYR A 528 -9.47 11.26 12.77
CA TYR A 528 -9.25 12.32 13.76
C TYR A 528 -9.50 11.84 15.19
N TYR A 529 -10.61 11.13 15.43
CA TYR A 529 -10.90 10.60 16.77
C TYR A 529 -9.90 9.52 17.19
N SER A 530 -9.46 8.68 16.26
CA SER A 530 -8.41 7.68 16.52
C SER A 530 -7.12 8.35 17.00
N ILE A 531 -6.64 9.35 16.25
CA ILE A 531 -5.44 10.12 16.59
C ILE A 531 -5.57 10.76 17.96
N LEU A 532 -6.69 11.44 18.24
CA LEU A 532 -6.91 12.15 19.50
C LEU A 532 -6.98 11.19 20.71
N ILE A 533 -7.73 10.10 20.62
CA ILE A 533 -7.89 9.16 21.73
C ILE A 533 -6.54 8.49 22.04
N MET A 534 -5.85 8.00 21.00
CA MET A 534 -4.53 7.38 21.15
C MET A 534 -3.52 8.34 21.77
N SER A 535 -3.42 9.57 21.25
CA SER A 535 -2.43 10.54 21.69
C SER A 535 -2.69 11.00 23.12
N ILE A 536 -3.94 11.39 23.44
CA ILE A 536 -4.29 11.92 24.76
C ILE A 536 -4.06 10.87 25.84
N VAL A 537 -4.57 9.64 25.63
CA VAL A 537 -4.36 8.55 26.59
C VAL A 537 -2.86 8.29 26.77
N THR A 538 -2.10 8.23 25.68
CA THR A 538 -0.67 7.94 25.74
C THR A 538 0.12 9.03 26.44
N ILE A 539 -0.17 10.29 26.14
CA ILE A 539 0.45 11.43 26.81
C ILE A 539 0.19 11.34 28.32
N ILE A 540 -1.06 11.11 28.73
CA ILE A 540 -1.42 11.06 30.16
C ILE A 540 -0.66 9.94 30.88
N TYR A 541 -0.75 8.69 30.41
CA TYR A 541 -0.17 7.57 31.17
C TYR A 541 1.37 7.59 31.14
N SER A 542 1.97 7.94 30.00
CA SER A 542 3.44 7.94 29.87
C SER A 542 4.08 9.10 30.63
N THR A 543 3.48 10.30 30.61
CA THR A 543 4.05 11.45 31.29
C THR A 543 3.78 11.44 32.79
N SER A 544 2.69 10.82 33.25
CA SER A 544 2.40 10.66 34.69
C SER A 544 3.24 9.55 35.32
N GLY A 545 3.34 8.40 34.64
CA GLY A 545 3.98 7.20 35.17
C GLY A 545 5.49 7.08 34.93
N GLY A 546 6.05 7.84 33.97
CA GLY A 546 7.49 7.80 33.66
C GLY A 546 7.92 6.46 33.06
N MET A 547 9.22 6.17 33.12
CA MET A 547 9.84 5.02 32.44
C MET A 547 9.28 3.67 32.93
N GLU A 548 8.85 3.55 34.19
CA GLU A 548 8.21 2.31 34.68
C GLU A 548 6.89 2.03 33.98
N ALA A 549 6.02 3.04 33.84
CA ALA A 549 4.75 2.88 33.14
C ALA A 549 4.94 2.59 31.65
N VAL A 550 5.98 3.18 31.02
CA VAL A 550 6.34 2.88 29.63
C VAL A 550 6.74 1.40 29.49
N VAL A 551 7.68 0.92 30.30
CA VAL A 551 8.18 -0.46 30.20
C VAL A 551 7.11 -1.50 30.52
N TRP A 552 6.35 -1.31 31.60
CA TRP A 552 5.29 -2.26 31.96
C TRP A 552 4.09 -2.18 31.01
N GLY A 553 3.81 -0.99 30.48
CA GLY A 553 2.84 -0.79 29.41
C GLY A 553 3.23 -1.59 28.17
N ASP A 554 4.49 -1.49 27.75
CA ASP A 554 5.02 -2.25 26.62
C ASP A 554 4.90 -3.77 26.82
N VAL A 555 5.12 -4.28 28.04
CA VAL A 555 4.97 -5.71 28.34
C VAL A 555 3.52 -6.16 28.16
N ILE A 556 2.56 -5.41 28.70
CA ILE A 556 1.13 -5.70 28.57
C ILE A 556 0.70 -5.61 27.10
N GLN A 557 1.10 -4.54 26.42
CA GLN A 557 0.78 -4.27 25.02
C GLN A 557 1.39 -5.33 24.09
N GLY A 558 2.64 -5.75 24.33
CA GLY A 558 3.29 -6.83 23.61
C GLY A 558 2.59 -8.18 23.77
N PHE A 559 2.07 -8.48 24.96
CA PHE A 559 1.28 -9.69 25.20
C PHE A 559 -0.06 -9.66 24.46
N ILE A 560 -0.81 -8.56 24.58
CA ILE A 560 -2.09 -8.36 23.85
C ILE A 560 -1.88 -8.54 22.35
N LEU A 561 -0.79 -7.98 21.83
CA LEU A 561 -0.40 -8.06 20.44
C LEU A 561 -0.14 -9.48 19.96
N ILE A 562 0.70 -10.24 20.68
CA ILE A 562 1.06 -11.61 20.29
C ILE A 562 -0.17 -12.53 20.38
N VAL A 563 -0.97 -12.41 21.44
CA VAL A 563 -2.19 -13.22 21.61
C VAL A 563 -3.21 -12.89 20.52
N GLY A 564 -3.42 -11.61 20.21
CA GLY A 564 -4.30 -11.20 19.12
C GLY A 564 -3.85 -11.76 17.77
N ALA A 565 -2.57 -11.57 17.42
CA ALA A 565 -1.98 -12.08 16.20
C ALA A 565 -2.11 -13.61 16.08
N PHE A 566 -1.85 -14.34 17.16
CA PHE A 566 -2.01 -15.80 17.18
C PHE A 566 -3.47 -16.22 16.99
N ALA A 567 -4.41 -15.55 17.66
CA ALA A 567 -5.84 -15.82 17.48
C ALA A 567 -6.26 -15.58 16.02
N ALA A 568 -5.85 -14.46 15.42
CA ALA A 568 -6.14 -14.17 14.02
C ALA A 568 -5.64 -15.27 13.08
N LEU A 569 -4.40 -15.75 13.27
CA LEU A 569 -3.85 -16.84 12.48
C LEU A 569 -4.69 -18.11 12.60
N VAL A 570 -5.13 -18.47 13.81
CA VAL A 570 -5.98 -19.64 14.02
C VAL A 570 -7.30 -19.51 13.27
N PHE A 571 -7.98 -18.36 13.33
CA PHE A 571 -9.23 -18.14 12.60
C PHE A 571 -9.03 -18.16 11.07
N MET A 572 -7.95 -17.57 10.55
CA MET A 572 -7.61 -17.66 9.13
C MET A 572 -7.47 -19.12 8.70
N LEU A 573 -6.64 -19.90 9.41
CA LEU A 573 -6.39 -21.31 9.08
C LEU A 573 -7.67 -22.17 9.17
N MET A 574 -8.62 -21.80 10.01
CA MET A 574 -9.92 -22.48 10.10
C MET A 574 -10.85 -22.15 8.93
N GLY A 575 -10.72 -20.96 8.34
CA GLY A 575 -11.51 -20.52 7.19
C GLY A 575 -10.92 -20.87 5.83
N VAL A 576 -9.66 -21.33 5.77
CA VAL A 576 -9.05 -21.87 4.55
C VAL A 576 -9.71 -23.19 4.17
N GLU A 577 -9.99 -23.40 2.89
CA GLU A 577 -10.52 -24.68 2.39
C GLU A 577 -9.52 -25.81 2.69
N GLY A 578 -9.97 -26.92 3.28
CA GLY A 578 -9.07 -27.98 3.76
C GLY A 578 -8.25 -27.64 5.02
N GLY A 579 -8.49 -26.46 5.63
CA GLY A 579 -7.86 -26.01 6.85
C GLY A 579 -6.34 -25.88 6.75
N LEU A 580 -5.61 -26.50 7.70
CA LEU A 580 -4.14 -26.46 7.70
C LEU A 580 -3.51 -27.15 6.49
N SER A 581 -4.14 -28.18 5.91
CA SER A 581 -3.62 -28.86 4.71
C SER A 581 -3.69 -27.92 3.51
N GLY A 582 -4.88 -27.36 3.25
CA GLY A 582 -5.07 -26.43 2.14
C GLY A 582 -4.24 -25.14 2.29
N PHE A 583 -3.99 -24.68 3.52
CA PHE A 583 -3.04 -23.59 3.77
C PHE A 583 -1.64 -23.94 3.23
N TRP A 584 -1.12 -25.12 3.55
CA TRP A 584 0.21 -25.53 3.10
C TRP A 584 0.27 -25.79 1.60
N GLU A 585 -0.75 -26.43 1.04
CA GLU A 585 -0.88 -26.66 -0.41
C GLU A 585 -0.84 -25.34 -1.18
N THR A 586 -1.69 -24.38 -0.80
CA THR A 586 -1.73 -23.03 -1.39
C THR A 586 -0.39 -22.31 -1.20
N THR A 587 0.22 -22.40 -0.03
CA THR A 587 1.50 -21.74 0.27
C THR A 587 2.63 -22.23 -0.63
N ILE A 588 2.67 -23.54 -0.91
CA ILE A 588 3.69 -24.17 -1.76
C ILE A 588 3.44 -23.83 -3.23
N GLU A 589 2.19 -23.98 -3.70
CA GLU A 589 1.78 -23.71 -5.08
C GLU A 589 2.12 -22.28 -5.51
N TYR A 590 1.84 -21.30 -4.64
CA TYR A 590 2.07 -19.88 -4.93
C TYR A 590 3.43 -19.35 -4.42
N HIS A 591 4.33 -20.24 -4.00
CA HIS A 591 5.70 -19.91 -3.55
C HIS A 591 5.79 -18.80 -2.48
N LYS A 592 4.79 -18.72 -1.59
CA LYS A 592 4.61 -17.63 -0.63
C LYS A 592 5.73 -17.53 0.42
N MET A 593 6.49 -18.60 0.62
CA MET A 593 7.57 -18.70 1.63
C MET A 593 8.97 -18.42 1.05
N LYS A 594 9.09 -17.88 -0.18
CA LYS A 594 10.40 -17.51 -0.73
C LYS A 594 11.09 -16.52 0.21
N THR A 595 12.17 -16.95 0.84
CA THR A 595 12.88 -16.18 1.89
C THR A 595 14.28 -15.76 1.45
N PHE A 596 15.01 -16.67 0.80
CA PHE A 596 16.38 -16.43 0.35
C PHE A 596 16.39 -16.25 -1.16
N ASP A 597 16.79 -15.06 -1.60
CA ASP A 597 16.92 -14.68 -2.99
C ASP A 597 18.33 -14.12 -3.21
N PHE A 598 19.22 -14.89 -3.84
CA PHE A 598 20.65 -14.57 -3.92
C PHE A 598 21.04 -13.78 -5.18
N ASP A 599 20.07 -13.24 -5.91
CA ASP A 599 20.32 -12.41 -7.09
C ASP A 599 21.12 -11.15 -6.73
N PHE A 600 21.97 -10.71 -7.67
CA PHE A 600 22.77 -9.49 -7.54
C PHE A 600 22.05 -8.25 -8.10
N ASN A 601 20.83 -8.01 -7.63
CA ASN A 601 20.02 -6.84 -7.98
C ASN A 601 19.75 -5.97 -6.74
N PHE A 602 20.48 -4.86 -6.60
CA PHE A 602 20.39 -3.97 -5.44
C PHE A 602 19.16 -3.04 -5.42
N SER A 603 18.31 -3.11 -6.43
CA SER A 603 17.03 -2.38 -6.51
C SER A 603 15.87 -3.15 -5.85
N GLU A 604 16.03 -4.45 -5.65
CA GLU A 604 15.00 -5.36 -5.17
C GLU A 604 15.33 -5.84 -3.75
N PRO A 605 14.37 -6.34 -2.95
CA PRO A 605 14.61 -6.88 -1.62
C PRO A 605 15.23 -8.29 -1.68
N VAL A 606 16.35 -8.44 -2.39
CA VAL A 606 17.16 -9.67 -2.41
C VAL A 606 17.92 -9.85 -1.09
N PHE A 607 18.42 -11.05 -0.84
CA PHE A 607 19.06 -11.45 0.41
C PHE A 607 20.11 -10.46 0.90
N TRP A 608 21.05 -10.05 0.03
CA TRP A 608 22.12 -9.12 0.39
C TRP A 608 21.62 -7.73 0.76
N VAL A 609 20.63 -7.22 0.01
CA VAL A 609 19.99 -5.92 0.26
C VAL A 609 19.30 -5.93 1.62
N VAL A 610 18.51 -6.97 1.87
CA VAL A 610 17.73 -7.13 3.10
C VAL A 610 18.65 -7.33 4.31
N LEU A 611 19.66 -8.19 4.19
CA LEU A 611 20.60 -8.50 5.28
C LEU A 611 21.48 -7.29 5.65
N LEU A 612 22.11 -6.66 4.66
CA LEU A 612 23.01 -5.53 4.89
C LEU A 612 22.24 -4.28 5.33
N GLY A 613 21.09 -4.03 4.70
CA GLY A 613 20.18 -2.96 5.08
C GLY A 613 19.64 -3.16 6.50
N GLY A 614 19.14 -4.35 6.83
CA GLY A 614 18.63 -4.68 8.16
C GLY A 614 19.70 -4.61 9.25
N PHE A 615 20.92 -5.11 8.98
CA PHE A 615 22.04 -5.02 9.91
C PHE A 615 22.42 -3.56 10.20
N ALA A 616 22.56 -2.73 9.16
CA ALA A 616 22.87 -1.31 9.34
C ALA A 616 21.79 -0.56 10.11
N ASN A 617 20.51 -0.77 9.77
CA ASN A 617 19.38 -0.15 10.46
C ASN A 617 19.33 -0.58 11.94
N THR A 618 19.58 -1.86 12.21
CA THR A 618 19.66 -2.36 13.59
C THR A 618 20.82 -1.72 14.35
N MET A 619 22.00 -1.64 13.75
CA MET A 619 23.15 -0.96 14.37
C MET A 619 22.83 0.51 14.66
N ILE A 620 22.21 1.23 13.72
CA ILE A 620 21.81 2.63 13.93
C ILE A 620 20.84 2.75 15.10
N SER A 621 19.76 1.97 15.10
CA SER A 621 18.71 2.04 16.12
C SER A 621 19.26 1.71 17.51
N TYR A 622 20.04 0.64 17.65
CA TYR A 622 20.49 0.17 18.96
C TYR A 622 21.69 0.96 19.53
N THR A 623 22.31 1.84 18.74
CA THR A 623 23.49 2.59 19.17
C THR A 623 23.28 4.10 19.23
N SER A 624 22.22 4.62 18.62
CA SER A 624 22.01 6.07 18.54
C SER A 624 20.59 6.54 18.88
N ASP A 625 19.60 5.64 18.86
CA ASP A 625 18.22 5.96 19.23
C ASP A 625 18.09 5.96 20.76
N GLN A 626 17.81 7.13 21.34
CA GLN A 626 17.64 7.24 22.78
C GLN A 626 16.50 6.35 23.29
N SER A 627 15.47 6.04 22.50
CA SER A 627 14.41 5.14 22.94
C SER A 627 14.90 3.72 23.23
N VAL A 628 15.88 3.24 22.47
CA VAL A 628 16.50 1.94 22.73
C VAL A 628 17.58 2.07 23.81
N VAL A 629 18.48 3.06 23.68
CA VAL A 629 19.61 3.23 24.61
C VAL A 629 19.15 3.51 26.03
N GLN A 630 18.05 4.24 26.21
CA GLN A 630 17.49 4.54 27.53
C GLN A 630 17.11 3.26 28.30
N ARG A 631 16.66 2.21 27.61
CA ARG A 631 16.35 0.89 28.22
C ARG A 631 17.58 0.14 28.69
N TYR A 632 18.76 0.47 28.16
CA TYR A 632 20.00 -0.07 28.70
C TYR A 632 20.23 0.45 30.13
N MET A 633 19.83 1.69 30.35
CA MET A 633 20.07 2.45 31.57
C MET A 633 18.99 2.19 32.65
N THR A 634 17.96 1.41 32.35
CA THR A 634 16.90 1.04 33.32
C THR A 634 17.18 -0.25 34.09
N THR A 635 18.22 -0.98 33.70
CA THR A 635 18.62 -2.25 34.32
C THR A 635 19.80 -2.06 35.26
N LYS A 636 19.96 -2.97 36.22
CA LYS A 636 20.94 -2.85 37.31
C LYS A 636 22.41 -2.85 36.85
N ASP A 637 22.74 -3.63 35.82
CA ASP A 637 24.13 -3.92 35.43
C ASP A 637 24.23 -4.39 33.98
N GLU A 638 25.46 -4.35 33.44
CA GLU A 638 25.77 -4.72 32.05
C GLU A 638 25.34 -6.15 31.68
N LYS A 639 25.45 -7.11 32.60
CA LYS A 639 25.03 -8.50 32.35
C LYS A 639 23.51 -8.58 32.25
N SER A 640 22.80 -7.85 33.10
CA SER A 640 21.33 -7.72 33.02
C SER A 640 20.91 -7.08 31.70
N THR A 641 21.56 -5.99 31.27
CA THR A 641 21.26 -5.36 29.98
C THR A 641 21.56 -6.27 28.78
N ALA A 642 22.68 -6.99 28.81
CA ALA A 642 23.04 -7.93 27.76
C ALA A 642 21.99 -9.05 27.62
N LYS A 643 21.44 -9.54 28.75
CA LYS A 643 20.31 -10.48 28.73
C LYS A 643 19.05 -9.87 28.11
N SER A 644 18.75 -8.59 28.36
CA SER A 644 17.63 -7.89 27.72
C SER A 644 17.76 -7.83 26.20
N ILE A 645 18.95 -7.47 25.69
CA ILE A 645 19.23 -7.41 24.25
C ILE A 645 19.09 -8.80 23.61
N TRP A 646 19.63 -9.84 24.26
CA TRP A 646 19.48 -11.22 23.78
C TRP A 646 18.04 -11.70 23.79
N LEU A 647 17.28 -11.43 24.86
CA LEU A 647 15.87 -11.80 24.94
C LEU A 647 15.07 -11.18 23.80
N ASN A 648 15.28 -9.89 23.55
CA ASN A 648 14.67 -9.19 22.43
C ASN A 648 14.99 -9.88 21.09
N GLY A 649 16.26 -10.20 20.83
CA GLY A 649 16.66 -10.91 19.61
C GLY A 649 16.02 -12.30 19.48
N ILE A 650 15.93 -13.05 20.57
CA ILE A 650 15.32 -14.39 20.60
C ILE A 650 13.81 -14.32 20.39
N ILE A 651 13.10 -13.40 21.06
CA ILE A 651 11.64 -13.21 20.93
C ILE A 651 11.29 -12.71 19.52
N SER A 652 12.16 -11.90 18.91
CA SER A 652 11.93 -11.39 17.56
C SER A 652 11.73 -12.51 16.53
N VAL A 653 12.36 -13.67 16.70
CA VAL A 653 12.24 -14.82 15.79
C VAL A 653 10.81 -15.39 15.72
N PRO A 654 10.25 -16.00 16.79
CA PRO A 654 8.92 -16.59 16.73
C PRO A 654 7.83 -15.56 16.44
N VAL A 655 7.98 -14.33 16.93
CA VAL A 655 6.99 -13.27 16.66
C VAL A 655 7.04 -12.85 15.20
N SER A 656 8.23 -12.68 14.60
CA SER A 656 8.32 -12.40 13.16
C SER A 656 7.71 -13.53 12.35
N VAL A 657 8.02 -14.80 12.66
CA VAL A 657 7.41 -15.96 11.99
C VAL A 657 5.88 -15.87 12.05
N LEU A 658 5.31 -15.52 13.21
CA LEU A 658 3.86 -15.33 13.35
C LEU A 658 3.31 -14.24 12.42
N PHE A 659 3.95 -13.07 12.31
CA PHE A 659 3.48 -11.99 11.43
C PHE A 659 3.60 -12.32 9.93
N PHE A 660 4.63 -13.05 9.53
CA PHE A 660 4.77 -13.50 8.15
C PHE A 660 3.77 -14.63 7.83
N LEU A 661 3.50 -15.52 8.80
CA LEU A 661 2.41 -16.50 8.69
C LEU A 661 1.04 -15.84 8.59
N LEU A 662 0.78 -14.73 9.29
CA LEU A 662 -0.46 -13.97 9.12
C LEU A 662 -0.66 -13.50 7.68
N GLY A 663 0.37 -12.92 7.05
CA GLY A 663 0.25 -12.50 5.64
C GLY A 663 0.06 -13.66 4.67
N THR A 664 0.75 -14.78 4.91
CA THR A 664 0.55 -16.01 4.14
C THR A 664 -0.85 -16.59 4.37
N GLY A 665 -1.35 -16.51 5.61
CA GLY A 665 -2.68 -16.94 6.01
C GLY A 665 -3.79 -16.11 5.37
N LEU A 666 -3.62 -14.78 5.31
CA LEU A 666 -4.51 -13.88 4.57
C LEU A 666 -4.56 -14.25 3.09
N PHE A 667 -3.42 -14.62 2.50
CA PHE A 667 -3.35 -15.00 1.08
C PHE A 667 -4.16 -16.28 0.86
N ALA A 668 -3.88 -17.32 1.65
CA ALA A 668 -4.59 -18.61 1.55
C ALA A 668 -6.09 -18.46 1.84
N PHE A 669 -6.46 -17.63 2.82
CA PHE A 669 -7.85 -17.37 3.18
C PHE A 669 -8.61 -16.69 2.04
N TYR A 670 -8.10 -15.59 1.48
CA TYR A 670 -8.77 -14.88 0.38
C TYR A 670 -8.62 -15.58 -0.98
N LYS A 671 -7.70 -16.55 -1.11
CA LYS A 671 -7.69 -17.49 -2.24
C LYS A 671 -8.85 -18.48 -2.15
N SER A 672 -9.10 -19.01 -0.96
CA SER A 672 -10.20 -19.95 -0.70
C SER A 672 -11.58 -19.27 -0.70
N ASN A 673 -11.63 -18.03 -0.20
CA ASN A 673 -12.86 -17.25 -0.02
C ASN A 673 -12.76 -15.89 -0.74
N PRO A 674 -12.65 -15.87 -2.08
CA PRO A 674 -12.41 -14.63 -2.83
C PRO A 674 -13.57 -13.62 -2.71
N ALA A 675 -14.80 -14.10 -2.52
CA ALA A 675 -15.99 -13.24 -2.38
C ALA A 675 -16.06 -12.45 -1.07
N ASP A 676 -15.32 -12.88 -0.05
CA ASP A 676 -15.25 -12.23 1.27
C ASP A 676 -14.21 -11.10 1.28
N PHE A 677 -13.45 -10.93 0.20
CA PHE A 677 -12.55 -9.80 0.02
C PHE A 677 -13.32 -8.53 -0.37
N SER A 678 -13.15 -7.46 0.39
CA SER A 678 -13.63 -6.10 0.10
C SER A 678 -12.99 -5.55 -1.17
N ILE A 679 -13.76 -5.45 -2.24
CA ILE A 679 -13.23 -5.02 -3.54
C ILE A 679 -12.84 -3.54 -3.57
N THR A 680 -13.34 -2.75 -2.62
CA THR A 680 -13.04 -1.32 -2.47
C THR A 680 -11.95 -1.04 -1.45
N ASN A 681 -11.25 -2.08 -0.97
CA ASN A 681 -10.13 -1.91 -0.04
C ASN A 681 -9.15 -0.86 -0.60
N PRO A 682 -8.86 0.25 0.11
CA PRO A 682 -8.15 1.38 -0.47
C PRO A 682 -6.66 1.15 -0.70
N ASN A 683 -6.05 0.23 0.04
CA ASN A 683 -4.62 -0.08 -0.11
C ASN A 683 -4.32 -1.48 0.44
N VAL A 684 -3.21 -2.06 0.00
CA VAL A 684 -2.81 -3.42 0.40
C VAL A 684 -2.56 -3.52 1.91
N ASP A 685 -2.10 -2.46 2.57
CA ASP A 685 -1.86 -2.43 4.02
C ASP A 685 -3.14 -2.63 4.85
N SER A 686 -4.30 -2.27 4.31
CA SER A 686 -5.60 -2.45 4.98
C SER A 686 -6.14 -3.89 4.94
N VAL A 687 -5.49 -4.84 4.24
CA VAL A 687 -5.97 -6.24 4.13
C VAL A 687 -6.11 -6.94 5.49
N PHE A 688 -5.18 -6.71 6.42
CA PHE A 688 -5.25 -7.34 7.74
C PHE A 688 -6.31 -6.68 8.64
N PRO A 689 -6.39 -5.34 8.75
CA PRO A 689 -7.53 -4.67 9.37
C PRO A 689 -8.89 -5.09 8.81
N GLN A 690 -9.00 -5.28 7.50
CA GLN A 690 -10.23 -5.75 6.85
C GLN A 690 -10.62 -7.13 7.37
N PHE A 691 -9.68 -8.09 7.38
CA PHE A 691 -9.92 -9.41 7.95
C PHE A 691 -10.36 -9.33 9.43
N ILE A 692 -9.73 -8.46 10.22
CA ILE A 692 -10.08 -8.29 11.64
C ILE A 692 -11.53 -7.84 11.82
N VAL A 693 -12.03 -6.96 10.96
CA VAL A 693 -13.38 -6.40 11.11
C VAL A 693 -14.45 -7.28 10.46
N SER A 694 -14.13 -7.90 9.33
CA SER A 694 -15.11 -8.67 8.55
C SER A 694 -15.21 -10.15 8.95
N GLU A 695 -14.10 -10.76 9.39
CA GLU A 695 -14.01 -12.22 9.56
C GLU A 695 -13.82 -12.66 11.01
N MET A 696 -13.31 -11.78 11.89
CA MET A 696 -13.12 -12.16 13.29
C MET A 696 -14.43 -12.09 14.08
N PRO A 697 -14.66 -13.01 15.02
CA PRO A 697 -15.81 -12.93 15.90
C PRO A 697 -15.84 -11.65 16.74
N ILE A 698 -17.05 -11.23 17.09
CA ILE A 698 -17.26 -10.10 18.00
C ILE A 698 -16.52 -10.32 19.34
N GLY A 699 -15.93 -9.27 19.89
CA GLY A 699 -15.00 -9.32 21.02
C GLY A 699 -13.54 -9.54 20.59
N PHE A 700 -13.26 -10.55 19.77
CA PHE A 700 -11.91 -10.82 19.26
C PHE A 700 -11.46 -9.74 18.26
N ALA A 701 -12.36 -9.28 17.40
CA ALA A 701 -12.11 -8.13 16.55
C ALA A 701 -11.70 -6.90 17.37
N GLY A 702 -12.44 -6.60 18.45
CA GLY A 702 -12.12 -5.52 19.38
C GLY A 702 -10.77 -5.67 20.07
N LEU A 703 -10.40 -6.90 20.46
CA LEU A 703 -9.09 -7.21 21.04
C LEU A 703 -7.95 -6.99 20.03
N LEU A 704 -8.15 -7.34 18.77
CA LEU A 704 -7.16 -7.14 17.71
C LEU A 704 -7.01 -5.67 17.32
N ILE A 705 -8.10 -4.91 17.29
CA ILE A 705 -7.99 -3.44 17.15
C ILE A 705 -7.29 -2.84 18.37
N ALA A 706 -7.56 -3.35 19.59
CA ALA A 706 -6.80 -2.96 20.78
C ALA A 706 -5.30 -3.30 20.65
N ALA A 707 -4.95 -4.43 20.03
CA ALA A 707 -3.57 -4.80 19.73
C ALA A 707 -2.87 -3.83 18.75
N ILE A 708 -3.60 -3.35 17.72
CA ILE A 708 -3.09 -2.31 16.81
C ILE A 708 -2.79 -1.02 17.58
N PHE A 709 -3.74 -0.58 18.42
CA PHE A 709 -3.53 0.59 19.28
C PHE A 709 -2.40 0.37 20.28
N ALA A 710 -2.29 -0.82 20.87
CA ALA A 710 -1.21 -1.22 21.77
C ALA A 710 0.16 -1.09 21.12
N ALA A 711 0.32 -1.59 19.88
CA ALA A 711 1.55 -1.43 19.11
C ALA A 711 1.90 0.05 18.87
N ALA A 712 0.91 0.88 18.55
CA ALA A 712 1.11 2.30 18.29
C ALA A 712 1.49 3.06 19.57
N MET A 713 0.76 2.81 20.66
CA MET A 713 0.93 3.48 21.94
C MET A 713 2.24 3.10 22.63
N SER A 714 2.73 1.85 22.49
CA SER A 714 4.06 1.44 22.95
C SER A 714 5.17 2.27 22.30
N THR A 715 5.12 2.42 20.97
CA THR A 715 6.09 3.24 20.23
C THR A 715 5.95 4.72 20.60
N LEU A 716 4.72 5.22 20.72
CA LEU A 716 4.42 6.61 21.05
C LEU A 716 4.94 7.00 22.44
N SER A 717 4.62 6.21 23.46
CA SER A 717 5.05 6.47 24.85
C SER A 717 6.56 6.46 24.98
N SER A 718 7.23 5.54 24.28
CA SER A 718 8.69 5.48 24.19
C SER A 718 9.29 6.74 23.57
N ASN A 719 8.77 7.17 22.43
CA ASN A 719 9.24 8.37 21.74
C ASN A 719 9.04 9.63 22.60
N ILE A 720 7.87 9.77 23.25
CA ILE A 720 7.57 10.89 24.15
C ILE A 720 8.56 10.92 25.32
N ASN A 721 8.77 9.78 25.98
CA ASN A 721 9.65 9.71 27.14
C ASN A 721 11.11 10.02 26.76
N SER A 722 11.61 9.44 25.68
CA SER A 722 13.00 9.64 25.24
C SER A 722 13.26 11.04 24.68
N ALA A 723 12.32 11.62 23.94
CA ALA A 723 12.41 13.01 23.50
C ALA A 723 12.37 13.98 24.70
N SER A 724 11.53 13.71 25.69
CA SER A 724 11.52 14.46 26.95
C SER A 724 12.86 14.36 27.69
N ALA A 725 13.44 13.16 27.79
CA ALA A 725 14.75 12.95 28.40
C ALA A 725 15.84 13.78 27.70
N VAL A 726 15.83 13.82 26.37
CA VAL A 726 16.77 14.60 25.57
C VAL A 726 16.55 16.09 25.75
N LEU A 727 15.30 16.57 25.68
CA LEU A 727 14.98 17.98 25.85
C LEU A 727 15.43 18.49 27.23
N VAL A 728 15.18 17.70 28.28
CA VAL A 728 15.57 18.08 29.64
C VAL A 728 17.08 18.00 29.85
N ASN A 729 17.71 16.88 29.52
CA ASN A 729 19.11 16.64 29.90
C ASN A 729 20.12 17.25 28.91
N ASP A 730 19.77 17.40 27.63
CA ASP A 730 20.64 17.95 26.58
C ASP A 730 20.44 19.43 26.30
N PHE A 731 19.32 20.02 26.76
CA PHE A 731 19.06 21.46 26.60
C PHE A 731 18.73 22.14 27.93
N TYR A 732 17.63 21.75 28.60
CA TYR A 732 17.13 22.48 29.76
C TYR A 732 18.13 22.55 30.93
N LYS A 733 18.69 21.42 31.36
CA LYS A 733 19.68 21.37 32.46
C LYS A 733 21.00 22.06 32.11
N ILE A 734 21.33 22.17 30.82
CA ILE A 734 22.53 22.86 30.37
C ILE A 734 22.32 24.39 30.40
N ILE A 735 21.14 24.85 29.99
CA ILE A 735 20.78 26.27 30.00
C ILE A 735 20.57 26.73 31.45
N PHE A 736 20.07 25.85 32.33
CA PHE A 736 19.79 26.15 33.73
C PHE A 736 20.45 25.14 34.71
N PRO A 737 21.75 25.29 35.01
CA PRO A 737 22.53 24.27 35.72
C PRO A 737 22.19 24.06 37.21
N ASN A 738 21.57 25.02 37.90
CA ASN A 738 21.33 24.99 39.35
C ASN A 738 19.84 24.93 39.74
N ILE A 739 19.01 24.22 38.95
CA ILE A 739 17.57 24.13 39.20
C ILE A 739 17.23 23.06 40.25
N GLU A 740 16.30 23.38 41.15
CA GLU A 740 15.72 22.46 42.14
C GLU A 740 15.08 21.21 41.50
N LEU A 741 15.25 20.04 42.13
CA LEU A 741 14.72 18.75 41.64
C LEU A 741 13.23 18.79 41.26
N LYS A 742 12.39 19.49 42.04
CA LYS A 742 10.96 19.65 41.74
C LYS A 742 10.71 20.35 40.41
N LYS A 743 11.49 21.38 40.09
CA LYS A 743 11.39 22.11 38.82
C LYS A 743 11.93 21.27 37.67
N GLN A 744 12.97 20.47 37.89
CA GLN A 744 13.47 19.51 36.89
C GLN A 744 12.41 18.46 36.54
N MET A 745 11.71 17.92 37.55
CA MET A 745 10.62 16.97 37.34
C MET A 745 9.46 17.59 36.56
N LYS A 746 9.05 18.81 36.92
CA LYS A 746 8.01 19.53 36.16
C LYS A 746 8.42 19.78 34.72
N ALA A 747 9.69 20.12 34.47
CA ALA A 747 10.21 20.28 33.11
C ALA A 747 10.20 18.96 32.33
N ALA A 748 10.50 17.82 32.96
CA ALA A 748 10.37 16.50 32.37
C ALA A 748 8.92 16.19 31.96
N GLN A 749 7.98 16.32 32.89
CA GLN A 749 6.56 16.06 32.60
C GLN A 749 6.01 17.01 31.51
N PHE A 750 6.29 18.31 31.62
CA PHE A 750 5.83 19.30 30.64
C PHE A 750 6.45 19.09 29.26
N SER A 751 7.73 18.73 29.18
CA SER A 751 8.37 18.43 27.90
C SER A 751 7.77 17.20 27.22
N GLY A 752 7.42 16.16 27.98
CA GLY A 752 6.69 15.01 27.45
C GLY A 752 5.33 15.40 26.88
N ILE A 753 4.56 16.22 27.60
CA ILE A 753 3.28 16.76 27.12
C ILE A 753 3.50 17.57 25.84
N LEU A 754 4.46 18.49 25.82
CA LEU A 754 4.77 19.33 24.67
C LEU A 754 5.10 18.49 23.43
N ILE A 755 6.01 17.51 23.55
CA ILE A 755 6.40 16.64 22.44
C ILE A 755 5.20 15.83 21.94
N GLY A 756 4.40 15.27 22.84
CA GLY A 756 3.19 14.54 22.48
C GLY A 756 2.17 15.40 21.75
N LEU A 757 1.95 16.64 22.20
CA LEU A 757 1.06 17.60 21.55
C LEU A 757 1.58 18.04 20.18
N LEU A 758 2.88 18.27 20.03
CA LEU A 758 3.49 18.60 18.74
C LEU A 758 3.32 17.46 17.73
N GLY A 759 3.60 16.22 18.16
CA GLY A 759 3.41 15.04 17.32
C GLY A 759 1.95 14.78 16.97
N MET A 760 1.02 15.01 17.92
CA MET A 760 -0.42 14.95 17.68
C MET A 760 -0.87 16.02 16.67
N ALA A 761 -0.44 17.27 16.83
CA ALA A 761 -0.77 18.34 15.90
C ALA A 761 -0.26 18.04 14.48
N MET A 762 0.98 17.53 14.38
CA MET A 762 1.53 17.09 13.10
C MET A 762 0.74 15.92 12.50
N ALA A 763 0.30 14.94 13.29
CA ALA A 763 -0.55 13.84 12.81
C ALA A 763 -1.89 14.34 12.25
N LEU A 764 -2.51 15.32 12.92
CA LEU A 764 -3.76 15.93 12.45
C LEU A 764 -3.56 16.69 11.13
N VAL A 765 -2.42 17.37 10.96
CA VAL A 765 -2.04 17.99 9.69
C VAL A 765 -1.85 16.93 8.60
N LEU A 766 -1.14 15.83 8.89
CA LEU A 766 -0.96 14.72 7.94
C LEU A 766 -2.31 14.12 7.52
N ALA A 767 -3.30 14.08 8.41
CA ALA A 767 -4.65 13.62 8.08
C ALA A 767 -5.41 14.50 7.08
N THR A 768 -4.94 15.73 6.84
CA THR A 768 -5.48 16.61 5.80
C THR A 768 -4.77 16.46 4.45
N TRP A 769 -3.63 15.77 4.41
CA TRP A 769 -2.80 15.64 3.21
C TRP A 769 -3.16 14.39 2.42
N ASN A 770 -3.53 14.54 1.15
CA ASN A 770 -3.80 13.43 0.24
C ASN A 770 -2.50 12.94 -0.44
N ILE A 771 -1.55 12.43 0.35
CA ILE A 771 -0.24 11.99 -0.15
C ILE A 771 -0.24 10.47 -0.37
N ALA A 772 -0.04 10.07 -1.63
CA ALA A 772 -0.11 8.68 -2.09
C ALA A 772 0.88 7.70 -1.41
N SER A 773 1.98 8.18 -0.82
CA SER A 773 2.87 7.35 0.00
C SER A 773 3.61 8.17 1.06
N LEU A 774 2.93 8.47 2.18
CA LEU A 774 3.54 9.06 3.37
C LEU A 774 4.62 8.15 3.97
N TRP A 775 4.48 6.83 3.76
CA TRP A 775 5.40 5.82 4.24
C TRP A 775 6.77 5.87 3.56
N ASP A 776 6.83 5.96 2.23
CA ASP A 776 8.11 5.98 1.51
C ASP A 776 8.85 7.30 1.75
N GLN A 777 8.11 8.41 1.82
CA GLN A 777 8.66 9.71 2.19
C GLN A 777 9.24 9.66 3.60
N PHE A 778 8.53 9.07 4.57
CA PHE A 778 9.05 8.91 5.91
C PHE A 778 10.32 8.06 5.96
N ASN A 779 10.36 6.90 5.29
CA ASN A 779 11.55 6.05 5.29
C ASN A 779 12.76 6.74 4.65
N THR A 780 12.52 7.58 3.65
CA THR A 780 13.55 8.44 3.06
C THR A 780 14.09 9.42 4.11
N PHE A 781 13.21 10.17 4.79
CA PHE A 781 13.60 11.10 5.86
C PHE A 781 14.29 10.38 7.04
N LEU A 782 13.80 9.19 7.40
CA LEU A 782 14.36 8.33 8.44
C LEU A 782 15.79 7.92 8.11
N GLY A 783 16.04 7.41 6.90
CA GLY A 783 17.38 7.02 6.45
C GLY A 783 18.36 8.18 6.45
N LEU A 784 17.92 9.36 5.99
CA LEU A 784 18.74 10.58 5.95
C LEU A 784 19.16 11.02 7.36
N LEU A 785 18.23 11.08 8.31
CA LEU A 785 18.52 11.64 9.64
C LEU A 785 19.22 10.65 10.57
N THR A 786 18.80 9.38 10.56
CA THR A 786 19.27 8.39 11.56
C THR A 786 20.62 7.79 11.21
N SER A 787 20.96 7.65 9.93
CA SER A 787 22.26 7.11 9.50
C SER A 787 23.43 7.98 9.95
N GLY A 788 23.27 9.31 9.93
CA GLY A 788 24.23 10.26 10.46
C GLY A 788 24.43 10.12 11.98
N LEU A 789 23.35 9.91 12.74
CA LEU A 789 23.44 9.69 14.20
C LEU A 789 24.23 8.41 14.51
N GLY A 790 23.92 7.30 13.84
CA GLY A 790 24.68 6.06 13.97
C GLY A 790 26.17 6.24 13.63
N ALA A 791 26.46 7.03 12.59
CA ALA A 791 27.84 7.33 12.19
C ALA A 791 28.62 8.04 13.30
N LEU A 792 28.01 9.01 14.01
CA LEU A 792 28.66 9.74 15.09
C LEU A 792 29.10 8.81 16.23
N PHE A 793 28.27 7.85 16.63
CA PHE A 793 28.62 6.88 17.68
C PHE A 793 29.73 5.93 17.23
N ILE A 794 29.66 5.40 16.00
CA ILE A 794 30.71 4.56 15.44
C ILE A 794 32.05 5.31 15.34
N LEU A 795 32.03 6.55 14.81
CA LEU A 795 33.19 7.44 14.75
C LEU A 795 33.77 7.72 16.14
N GLY A 796 32.90 7.98 17.11
CA GLY A 796 33.29 8.26 18.48
C GLY A 796 34.01 7.08 19.13
N ILE A 797 33.42 5.89 19.06
CA ILE A 797 33.90 4.70 19.76
C ILE A 797 35.15 4.13 19.09
N PHE A 798 35.19 4.04 17.76
CA PHE A 798 36.21 3.26 17.06
C PHE A 798 37.35 4.07 16.44
N PHE A 799 37.17 5.38 16.24
CA PHE A 799 38.14 6.19 15.47
C PHE A 799 38.72 7.34 16.29
N PRO A 800 39.78 7.10 17.10
CA PRO A 800 40.41 8.13 17.94
C PRO A 800 40.90 9.37 17.19
N ARG A 801 41.25 9.24 15.91
CA ARG A 801 41.75 10.35 15.08
C ARG A 801 40.67 11.40 14.77
N VAL A 802 39.41 11.01 14.72
CA VAL A 802 38.32 11.89 14.28
C VAL A 802 37.99 12.89 15.38
N ASN A 803 37.99 14.18 15.05
CA ASN A 803 37.52 15.25 15.94
C ASN A 803 36.05 15.63 15.62
N GLY A 804 35.45 16.49 16.44
CA GLY A 804 34.03 16.85 16.27
C GLY A 804 33.73 17.60 14.96
N LYS A 805 34.67 18.41 14.44
CA LYS A 805 34.47 19.11 13.16
C LYS A 805 34.42 18.12 11.99
N SER A 806 35.38 17.20 11.94
CA SER A 806 35.40 16.15 10.91
C SER A 806 34.18 15.24 11.00
N ALA A 807 33.74 14.90 12.22
CA ALA A 807 32.55 14.07 12.42
C ALA A 807 31.29 14.74 11.86
N LEU A 808 31.05 16.02 12.19
CA LEU A 808 29.90 16.77 11.70
C LEU A 808 29.95 17.01 10.19
N LEU A 809 31.11 17.37 9.63
CA LEU A 809 31.28 17.51 8.18
C LEU A 809 31.02 16.19 7.46
N GLY A 810 31.49 15.07 8.02
CA GLY A 810 31.21 13.74 7.50
C GLY A 810 29.72 13.46 7.43
N VAL A 811 28.97 13.73 8.51
CA VAL A 811 27.51 13.56 8.53
C VAL A 811 26.81 14.45 7.50
N ILE A 812 27.13 15.74 7.43
CA ILE A 812 26.51 16.68 6.48
C ILE A 812 26.73 16.22 5.04
N CYS A 813 27.98 15.90 4.69
CA CYS A 813 28.31 15.41 3.36
C CYS A 813 27.73 14.02 3.08
N GLY A 814 27.62 13.15 4.08
CA GLY A 814 27.02 11.83 3.97
C GLY A 814 25.52 11.89 3.68
N VAL A 815 24.79 12.79 4.35
CA VAL A 815 23.37 13.08 4.08
C VAL A 815 23.20 13.58 2.65
N PHE A 816 24.08 14.48 2.18
CA PHE A 816 24.04 14.97 0.81
C PHE A 816 24.28 13.86 -0.23
N ILE A 817 25.26 12.97 -0.01
CA ILE A 817 25.48 11.81 -0.87
C ILE A 817 24.26 10.89 -0.90
N LEU A 818 23.67 10.61 0.27
CA LEU A 818 22.48 9.76 0.34
C LEU A 818 21.30 10.39 -0.42
N TYR A 819 21.12 11.70 -0.35
CA TYR A 819 20.13 12.43 -1.14
C TYR A 819 20.34 12.23 -2.65
N LEU A 820 21.58 12.37 -3.14
CA LEU A 820 21.92 12.14 -4.55
C LEU A 820 21.67 10.68 -4.98
N VAL A 821 22.03 9.71 -4.13
CA VAL A 821 21.78 8.29 -4.41
C VAL A 821 20.28 8.02 -4.54
N LYS A 822 19.47 8.57 -3.64
CA LYS A 822 18.02 8.38 -3.61
C LYS A 822 17.33 8.97 -4.84
N ASP A 823 17.78 10.12 -5.34
CA ASP A 823 17.15 10.77 -6.50
C ASP A 823 17.69 10.27 -7.86
N HIS A 824 18.92 9.77 -7.93
CA HIS A 824 19.59 9.43 -9.21
C HIS A 824 19.91 7.94 -9.40
N THR A 825 19.54 7.06 -8.47
CA THR A 825 19.79 5.62 -8.61
C THR A 825 18.56 4.79 -8.29
N PRO A 826 18.40 3.59 -8.87
CA PRO A 826 17.30 2.70 -8.54
C PRO A 826 17.57 1.87 -7.27
N ILE A 827 18.53 2.26 -6.43
CA ILE A 827 18.94 1.46 -5.26
C ILE A 827 17.77 1.37 -4.26
N SER A 828 17.56 0.17 -3.71
CA SER A 828 16.52 -0.07 -2.71
C SER A 828 16.70 0.83 -1.48
N PHE A 829 15.59 1.42 -1.02
CA PHE A 829 15.56 2.25 0.18
C PHE A 829 16.05 1.52 1.45
N LEU A 830 16.01 0.18 1.46
CA LEU A 830 16.51 -0.65 2.55
C LEU A 830 18.01 -0.41 2.83
N LEU A 831 18.77 0.01 1.81
CA LEU A 831 20.20 0.30 1.92
C LEU A 831 20.51 1.74 2.31
N TYR A 832 19.53 2.65 2.35
CA TYR A 832 19.79 4.07 2.63
C TYR A 832 20.46 4.28 3.98
N GLY A 833 20.05 3.54 5.01
CA GLY A 833 20.71 3.54 6.32
C GLY A 833 22.19 3.16 6.23
N LEU A 834 22.53 2.11 5.48
CA LEU A 834 23.90 1.65 5.28
C LEU A 834 24.73 2.67 4.48
N ILE A 835 24.18 3.17 3.37
CA ILE A 835 24.86 4.10 2.47
C ILE A 835 25.16 5.40 3.22
N GLY A 836 24.17 5.98 3.90
CA GLY A 836 24.36 7.19 4.70
C GLY A 836 25.38 6.98 5.83
N LEU A 837 25.36 5.82 6.47
CA LEU A 837 26.31 5.47 7.54
C LEU A 837 27.74 5.38 7.02
N VAL A 838 27.96 4.61 5.95
CA VAL A 838 29.29 4.39 5.34
C VAL A 838 29.84 5.68 4.75
N ALA A 839 29.01 6.44 4.02
CA ALA A 839 29.40 7.73 3.45
C ALA A 839 29.83 8.71 4.54
N SER A 840 29.04 8.82 5.62
CA SER A 840 29.35 9.72 6.74
C SER A 840 30.66 9.35 7.44
N ILE A 841 30.91 8.06 7.64
CA ILE A 841 32.16 7.58 8.26
C ILE A 841 33.36 7.85 7.33
N GLY A 842 33.25 7.49 6.04
CA GLY A 842 34.34 7.66 5.07
C GLY A 842 34.75 9.13 4.92
N LEU A 843 33.77 10.02 4.79
CA LEU A 843 33.99 11.46 4.68
C LEU A 843 34.57 12.06 5.97
N ALA A 844 34.09 11.63 7.15
CA ALA A 844 34.66 12.07 8.42
C ALA A 844 36.14 11.64 8.55
N LEU A 845 36.49 10.43 8.10
CA LEU A 845 37.87 9.96 8.09
C LEU A 845 38.74 10.78 7.14
N PHE A 846 38.23 11.08 5.94
CA PHE A 846 38.89 11.96 4.98
C PHE A 846 39.16 13.36 5.59
N PHE A 847 38.16 14.02 6.16
CA PHE A 847 38.34 15.33 6.80
C PHE A 847 39.26 15.29 8.04
N SER A 848 39.37 14.13 8.71
CA SER A 848 40.31 13.93 9.81
C SER A 848 41.78 13.84 9.36
N LEU A 849 42.05 13.74 8.06
CA LEU A 849 43.40 13.86 7.52
C LEU A 849 43.91 15.30 7.61
N PHE A 850 43.01 16.27 7.44
CA PHE A 850 43.32 17.71 7.40
C PHE A 850 43.16 18.42 8.74
N THR A 851 42.67 17.73 9.78
CA THR A 851 42.43 18.34 11.09
C THR A 851 42.95 17.43 12.20
N LYS A 852 43.59 18.02 13.22
CA LYS A 852 44.11 17.27 14.38
C LYS A 852 43.01 17.09 15.44
N ASN A 853 43.04 15.96 16.16
CA ASN A 853 42.21 15.77 17.35
C ASN A 853 43.05 16.07 18.60
N ASN A 854 42.76 17.20 19.25
CA ASN A 854 43.53 17.70 20.39
C ASN A 854 42.85 17.40 21.74
N LYS A 855 41.71 16.70 21.75
CA LYS A 855 40.95 16.42 22.97
C LYS A 855 41.46 15.14 23.63
N ASP A 856 41.53 15.10 24.96
CA ASP A 856 41.72 13.85 25.69
C ASP A 856 40.47 12.97 25.57
N PHE A 857 40.65 11.76 25.04
CA PHE A 857 39.62 10.75 24.87
C PHE A 857 39.98 9.44 25.61
N THR A 858 40.81 9.52 26.65
CA THR A 858 41.17 8.37 27.49
C THR A 858 39.91 7.76 28.11
N GLY A 859 39.72 6.45 27.91
CA GLY A 859 38.52 5.73 28.34
C GLY A 859 37.28 5.89 27.43
N LEU A 860 37.26 6.85 26.50
CA LEU A 860 36.10 7.19 25.65
C LEU A 860 36.11 6.51 24.27
N THR A 861 37.17 5.77 23.94
CA THR A 861 37.26 4.98 22.69
C THR A 861 37.56 3.52 22.99
N TRP A 862 37.26 2.63 22.06
CA TRP A 862 37.55 1.20 22.18
C TRP A 862 39.03 0.94 22.44
N LYS A 863 39.91 1.69 21.78
CA LYS A 863 41.37 1.59 21.92
C LYS A 863 41.86 2.08 23.30
N THR A 864 41.21 3.10 23.87
CA THR A 864 41.62 3.73 25.14
C THR A 864 40.85 3.23 26.36
N ARG A 865 39.96 2.24 26.22
CA ARG A 865 39.02 1.82 27.28
C ARG A 865 39.64 1.23 28.55
N LYS A 866 40.86 0.67 28.50
CA LYS A 866 41.52 0.02 29.65
C LYS A 866 42.45 0.95 30.43
N LEU A 867 42.55 2.22 30.05
CA LEU A 867 43.57 3.15 30.56
C LEU A 867 43.19 3.90 31.85
N LYS A 868 42.04 3.60 32.48
CA LYS A 868 41.78 3.97 33.88
C LYS A 868 41.85 2.70 34.73
N LYS A 869 43.01 2.46 35.33
CA LYS A 869 43.12 1.71 36.59
C LYS A 869 42.86 2.68 37.73
#